data_AF-A0A4Q0MHY4-F1
#
_entry.id   AF-A0A4Q0MHY4-F1
#
_cell.length_a   1.000
_cell.length_b   1.000
_cell.length_c   1.000
_cell.angle_alpha   90.00
_cell.angle_beta   90.00
_cell.angle_gamma   90.00
#
_symmetry.space_group_name_H-M   'P 1'
#
loop_
_entity.id
_entity.type
_entity.pdbx_description
1 polymer ?
#
loop_
_entity_poly.entity_id
_entity_poly.type
_entity_poly.pdbx_seq_one_letter_code
_entity_poly.pdbx_strand_id
1 'polypeptide(L)'
;MQDIRGGDQQDGRRRRDQRHRSGRVWRGHDHQIDHHQRQRRHRRRAGFRHQRRDRQCRGERQGHPRRARHQWRSSDRARSQRGPDDRAGPPDDPQLHDPELLGERRRPSGDRQRPRLHHGQLHHQHDHRLQHQGQRRRQHRQPRQRRARPARDGRGEDRRAQHPRHEPFRAERQRRRHSELEWRRRDFLWQQPHQERRRADSDAVAAVRWPCPASAGLGPADAGEGILNIDLSAFLAGARGGVTVEEGVALARHAAESRSGAIVEIGSFRGKSAVALAYGASQSQAGAAVVCVEPHAEFTGVYGGKFGPEDRAAFFRVMLETGAYEHVSLVNLRSRDAARAWVGPIGLLFIDGDHTLRGVSTDVEAWEKHVAVGGVVVFDDAIDRKIGPARVIDQLLASGRFERIETVNKIVFLRKLSAGPRSPVGAKRILVPCKHLTGSGGLLRFERFGRAARSRGHHLAYLQLDHGAAPLRSSEFEVLSPEEASARDWDVTMIPGGGFAPRHEDALKALRAANFGLRMQHILNDETRRDRFLRVNSAVAPDLVVFNNRHWRPGSFTTFRARRFHVLEGAVDLAAFFPAPLRERAHEDAFVVGGLANKNPEPLLAAARMLDEKVRVELIGPPGDLAAGAADLLASGRLKLLGSLDEASLPAFYRGLDCVVHCETFAGWANLGAEALASGAPLIATRHGTLAFAAAEQTAIVLERPEPRAIADAIVRLRDDPALGRRLAANGRDTIARFGWDAYVDRLLEIVDDPDASTHYTMAPELGLFGKWPIDTRLDGLSGVLDACAGRSVLDLGAAEGVVARALCEKGAASVEGFELDPARVGRARRVCAGYDGARFACLDLGDLAAVDRAFAATPQSFDVVLHLGLHHHLPARTRMGLLERAAAKARKVLAFRTSRKLYEADGVVARLAELGFRLENETADTHGAEMGDAKVFLRIGEP
;
A
#
# COMPACT_ATOMS: atom_id res chain seq x y z
N MET A 1 -41.87 38.88 -5.45
CA MET A 1 -41.07 40.12 -5.49
C MET A 1 -41.02 40.65 -4.06
N GLN A 2 -39.83 40.58 -3.44
CA GLN A 2 -39.45 41.12 -2.12
C GLN A 2 -40.29 40.78 -0.86
N ASP A 3 -39.58 40.80 0.27
CA ASP A 3 -39.99 40.41 1.61
C ASP A 3 -40.95 41.40 2.29
N ILE A 4 -41.65 40.92 3.32
CA ILE A 4 -42.28 41.79 4.34
C ILE A 4 -41.75 41.43 5.73
N ARG A 5 -41.57 42.48 6.52
CA ARG A 5 -40.81 42.59 7.77
C ARG A 5 -41.49 41.93 8.97
N GLY A 6 -40.66 41.45 9.91
CA GLY A 6 -40.79 41.78 11.33
C GLY A 6 -41.61 40.83 12.22
N GLY A 7 -41.45 41.03 13.54
CA GLY A 7 -42.25 40.37 14.58
C GLY A 7 -41.43 39.82 15.75
N ASP A 8 -41.27 40.61 16.82
CA ASP A 8 -41.18 40.05 18.16
C ASP A 8 -42.52 39.37 18.48
N GLN A 9 -42.51 38.19 19.12
CA GLN A 9 -43.19 38.06 20.42
C GLN A 9 -42.86 36.78 21.21
N GLN A 10 -43.10 36.95 22.51
CA GLN A 10 -42.97 36.01 23.60
C GLN A 10 -43.93 34.82 23.49
N ASP A 11 -43.54 33.65 24.00
CA ASP A 11 -44.24 33.07 25.15
C ASP A 11 -43.22 32.27 25.98
N GLY A 12 -43.56 31.92 27.23
CA GLY A 12 -42.68 31.14 28.10
C GLY A 12 -43.41 30.51 29.28
N ARG A 13 -42.79 29.52 29.93
CA ARG A 13 -43.32 28.94 31.18
C ARG A 13 -42.24 28.61 32.21
N ARG A 14 -42.55 29.04 33.43
CA ARG A 14 -41.68 29.20 34.59
C ARG A 14 -41.16 27.88 35.18
N ARG A 15 -39.88 27.91 35.57
CA ARG A 15 -39.29 27.45 36.86
C ARG A 15 -40.08 26.45 37.72
N ARG A 16 -39.36 25.44 38.23
CA ARG A 16 -39.27 25.18 39.68
C ARG A 16 -38.00 24.42 40.07
N ASP A 17 -37.15 25.05 40.87
CA ASP A 17 -36.11 24.37 41.64
C ASP A 17 -36.73 23.65 42.85
N GLN A 18 -36.11 22.54 43.29
CA GLN A 18 -35.80 22.35 44.73
C GLN A 18 -34.68 21.32 44.94
N ARG A 19 -34.17 21.24 46.18
CA ARG A 19 -32.79 20.81 46.49
C ARG A 19 -32.67 19.41 47.10
N HIS A 20 -31.43 18.91 47.08
CA HIS A 20 -30.87 17.77 47.81
C HIS A 20 -31.63 17.22 49.03
N ARG A 21 -31.55 15.90 49.20
CA ARG A 21 -30.99 15.31 50.44
C ARG A 21 -30.25 14.01 50.16
N SER A 22 -29.32 13.66 51.05
CA SER A 22 -28.41 12.52 50.96
C SER A 22 -28.64 11.52 52.11
N GLY A 23 -28.39 10.23 51.85
CA GLY A 23 -28.42 9.17 52.86
C GLY A 23 -27.70 7.91 52.35
N ARG A 24 -27.11 7.13 53.25
CA ARG A 24 -26.34 5.89 52.96
C ARG A 24 -26.75 4.76 53.93
N VAL A 25 -26.18 3.57 53.70
CA VAL A 25 -26.07 2.41 54.63
C VAL A 25 -27.42 1.66 54.77
N TRP A 26 -27.54 0.36 54.50
CA TRP A 26 -26.94 -0.74 55.29
C TRP A 26 -26.62 -2.05 54.53
N ARG A 27 -26.08 -2.99 55.32
CA ARG A 27 -25.62 -4.39 55.07
C ARG A 27 -26.70 -5.25 54.37
N GLY A 28 -26.42 -6.41 53.74
CA GLY A 28 -25.21 -7.25 53.72
C GLY A 28 -25.41 -8.55 54.52
N HIS A 29 -25.42 -9.71 53.86
CA HIS A 29 -25.49 -11.05 54.47
C HIS A 29 -24.98 -12.15 53.51
N ASP A 30 -24.32 -13.17 54.05
CA ASP A 30 -23.94 -14.42 53.35
C ASP A 30 -25.11 -15.41 53.22
N HIS A 31 -24.99 -16.39 52.32
CA HIS A 31 -25.30 -17.80 52.62
C HIS A 31 -24.60 -18.77 51.63
N GLN A 32 -24.04 -19.86 52.17
CA GLN A 32 -23.69 -21.07 51.43
C GLN A 32 -24.87 -22.06 51.51
N ILE A 33 -24.88 -23.14 50.69
CA ILE A 33 -25.18 -24.53 51.12
C ILE A 33 -24.96 -25.54 49.97
N ASP A 34 -24.92 -26.82 50.35
CA ASP A 34 -24.31 -28.00 49.72
C ASP A 34 -24.72 -28.45 48.30
N HIS A 35 -23.70 -28.88 47.54
CA HIS A 35 -23.34 -30.31 47.32
C HIS A 35 -24.43 -31.42 47.35
N HIS A 36 -24.17 -32.49 46.56
CA HIS A 36 -24.79 -33.85 46.48
C HIS A 36 -25.59 -34.15 45.18
N GLN A 37 -25.54 -35.34 44.56
CA GLN A 37 -24.54 -36.44 44.56
C GLN A 37 -24.88 -37.50 43.47
N ARG A 38 -23.86 -38.26 42.98
CA ARG A 38 -23.99 -39.65 42.42
C ARG A 38 -24.81 -39.83 41.10
N GLN A 39 -24.74 -40.94 40.34
CA GLN A 39 -23.71 -42.00 40.22
C GLN A 39 -23.62 -42.63 38.80
N ARG A 40 -22.52 -43.37 38.58
CA ARG A 40 -22.17 -44.16 37.38
C ARG A 40 -23.16 -45.30 37.08
N ARG A 41 -23.34 -45.66 35.79
CA ARG A 41 -23.23 -47.04 35.18
C ARG A 41 -23.77 -47.03 33.71
N HIS A 42 -23.54 -48.01 32.81
CA HIS A 42 -22.35 -48.84 32.47
C HIS A 42 -22.70 -49.76 31.25
N ARG A 43 -21.79 -49.97 30.26
CA ARG A 43 -21.84 -51.04 29.21
C ARG A 43 -22.98 -50.89 28.15
N ARG A 44 -23.02 -51.56 26.97
CA ARG A 44 -22.11 -52.51 26.25
C ARG A 44 -22.38 -52.51 24.71
N ARG A 45 -21.30 -52.57 23.91
CA ARG A 45 -21.00 -53.38 22.69
C ARG A 45 -22.06 -53.85 21.66
N ALA A 46 -21.62 -53.79 20.38
CA ALA A 46 -21.96 -54.64 19.20
C ALA A 46 -23.35 -54.46 18.55
N GLY A 47 -23.57 -54.77 17.26
CA GLY A 47 -22.64 -55.19 16.18
C GLY A 47 -23.38 -55.72 14.92
N PHE A 48 -22.64 -56.14 13.88
CA PHE A 48 -23.13 -56.70 12.58
C PHE A 48 -23.91 -55.73 11.65
N ARG A 49 -24.22 -56.09 10.39
CA ARG A 49 -23.38 -56.45 9.20
C ARG A 49 -24.29 -56.52 7.96
N HIS A 50 -23.71 -56.37 6.76
CA HIS A 50 -24.24 -56.63 5.40
C HIS A 50 -25.64 -57.29 5.21
N GLN A 51 -26.38 -56.81 4.19
CA GLN A 51 -26.40 -57.46 2.86
C GLN A 51 -26.94 -56.57 1.73
N ARG A 52 -26.70 -56.97 0.47
CA ARG A 52 -27.26 -56.38 -0.76
C ARG A 52 -28.53 -57.12 -1.18
N ARG A 53 -29.42 -56.49 -1.94
CA ARG A 53 -29.88 -57.03 -3.26
C ARG A 53 -30.65 -56.02 -4.09
N ASP A 54 -30.67 -56.29 -5.38
CA ASP A 54 -31.19 -55.46 -6.47
C ASP A 54 -32.69 -55.70 -6.71
N ARG A 55 -33.35 -54.74 -7.38
CA ARG A 55 -34.36 -55.04 -8.43
C ARG A 55 -34.67 -53.82 -9.29
N GLN A 56 -34.65 -54.03 -10.61
CA GLN A 56 -35.27 -53.13 -11.59
C GLN A 56 -36.75 -53.50 -11.77
N CYS A 57 -37.58 -52.55 -12.20
CA CYS A 57 -38.77 -52.83 -12.99
C CYS A 57 -39.12 -51.61 -13.87
N ARG A 58 -39.73 -51.85 -15.04
CA ARG A 58 -40.19 -50.81 -15.99
C ARG A 58 -41.69 -50.53 -15.82
N GLY A 59 -42.16 -49.38 -16.31
CA GLY A 59 -43.59 -49.10 -16.47
C GLY A 59 -43.85 -47.84 -17.28
N GLU A 60 -44.09 -47.99 -18.58
CA GLU A 60 -44.64 -46.94 -19.45
C GLU A 60 -46.15 -47.13 -19.64
N ARG A 61 -46.91 -46.03 -19.79
CA ARG A 61 -48.10 -45.97 -20.66
C ARG A 61 -48.50 -44.52 -20.96
N GLN A 62 -49.15 -44.33 -22.11
CA GLN A 62 -49.48 -43.03 -22.69
C GLN A 62 -50.97 -42.69 -22.50
N GLY A 63 -51.32 -41.40 -22.59
CA GLY A 63 -52.71 -40.93 -22.65
C GLY A 63 -52.82 -39.49 -23.14
N HIS A 64 -53.45 -39.29 -24.31
CA HIS A 64 -53.68 -37.99 -24.95
C HIS A 64 -54.97 -38.11 -25.78
N PRO A 65 -55.83 -37.07 -25.92
CA PRO A 65 -55.77 -36.30 -27.17
C PRO A 65 -56.40 -34.87 -27.21
N ARG A 66 -55.82 -33.98 -28.05
CA ARG A 66 -56.51 -32.92 -28.85
C ARG A 66 -57.21 -31.79 -28.05
N ARG A 67 -57.56 -30.59 -28.57
CA ARG A 67 -57.36 -29.82 -29.85
C ARG A 67 -57.45 -28.30 -29.43
N ALA A 68 -57.39 -27.24 -30.25
CA ALA A 68 -57.38 -27.01 -31.70
C ALA A 68 -56.42 -25.84 -32.09
N ARG A 69 -56.94 -24.79 -32.75
CA ARG A 69 -56.32 -23.50 -33.14
C ARG A 69 -57.44 -22.46 -33.32
N HIS A 70 -57.15 -21.15 -33.25
CA HIS A 70 -57.42 -20.19 -34.34
C HIS A 70 -56.76 -18.81 -34.05
N GLN A 71 -57.07 -17.78 -34.85
CA GLN A 71 -56.19 -16.62 -35.13
C GLN A 71 -57.04 -15.41 -35.62
N TRP A 72 -56.53 -14.17 -35.45
CA TRP A 72 -56.81 -12.89 -36.18
C TRP A 72 -57.18 -11.64 -35.33
N ARG A 73 -56.53 -10.52 -35.70
CA ARG A 73 -56.95 -9.09 -35.81
C ARG A 73 -57.71 -8.40 -34.64
N SER A 74 -57.22 -7.26 -34.11
CA SER A 74 -57.29 -5.85 -34.61
C SER A 74 -58.64 -5.17 -34.29
N SER A 75 -58.76 -3.86 -34.03
CA SER A 75 -57.83 -2.71 -34.17
C SER A 75 -58.41 -1.43 -33.49
N ASP A 76 -57.64 -0.33 -33.51
CA ASP A 76 -58.06 1.01 -33.99
C ASP A 76 -58.11 2.22 -32.99
N ARG A 77 -57.86 3.42 -33.56
CA ARG A 77 -58.13 4.81 -33.10
C ARG A 77 -57.18 5.52 -32.09
N ALA A 78 -56.82 6.80 -32.28
CA ALA A 78 -56.95 7.69 -33.46
C ALA A 78 -56.14 9.03 -33.38
N ARG A 79 -55.65 9.51 -34.55
CA ARG A 79 -55.36 10.93 -34.95
C ARG A 79 -54.23 11.70 -34.20
N SER A 80 -53.57 12.75 -34.72
CA SER A 80 -53.19 13.26 -36.08
C SER A 80 -52.30 14.54 -35.89
N GLN A 81 -51.72 15.30 -36.84
CA GLN A 81 -51.79 15.44 -38.31
C GLN A 81 -50.61 16.35 -38.83
N ARG A 82 -50.30 16.31 -40.15
CA ARG A 82 -49.56 17.31 -40.99
C ARG A 82 -48.02 17.44 -40.93
N GLY A 83 -47.43 17.65 -42.13
CA GLY A 83 -46.15 18.35 -42.42
C GLY A 83 -46.46 19.62 -43.26
N PRO A 84 -45.67 20.07 -44.26
CA PRO A 84 -44.50 19.43 -44.93
C PRO A 84 -43.29 20.40 -45.18
N ASP A 85 -42.45 20.08 -46.18
CA ASP A 85 -41.39 20.89 -46.84
C ASP A 85 -40.13 21.25 -45.98
N ASP A 86 -38.95 21.54 -46.54
CA ASP A 86 -38.62 21.99 -47.91
C ASP A 86 -37.34 21.34 -48.54
N ARG A 87 -36.91 21.81 -49.72
CA ARG A 87 -35.98 21.17 -50.68
C ARG A 87 -34.63 21.90 -50.85
N ALA A 88 -33.56 21.16 -51.18
CA ALA A 88 -32.47 21.58 -52.08
C ALA A 88 -31.56 20.39 -52.46
N GLY A 89 -30.81 20.49 -53.57
CA GLY A 89 -29.89 19.44 -54.07
C GLY A 89 -28.40 19.87 -54.13
N PRO A 90 -27.49 18.98 -54.60
CA PRO A 90 -26.04 19.21 -54.67
C PRO A 90 -25.62 19.91 -55.99
N PRO A 91 -24.32 20.20 -56.20
CA PRO A 91 -23.48 19.26 -56.99
C PRO A 91 -21.97 19.23 -56.58
N ASP A 92 -21.13 18.77 -57.52
CA ASP A 92 -19.68 18.98 -57.67
C ASP A 92 -18.67 18.08 -56.91
N ASP A 93 -18.53 16.85 -57.41
CA ASP A 93 -17.23 16.23 -57.71
C ASP A 93 -16.86 16.57 -59.18
N PRO A 94 -15.57 16.73 -59.52
CA PRO A 94 -15.08 15.89 -60.62
C PRO A 94 -13.60 15.44 -60.54
N GLN A 95 -13.41 14.13 -60.82
CA GLN A 95 -12.40 13.58 -61.75
C GLN A 95 -10.94 13.43 -61.27
N LEU A 96 -10.12 12.48 -61.78
CA LEU A 96 -10.23 11.58 -62.95
C LEU A 96 -9.38 10.28 -62.77
N HIS A 97 -9.52 9.34 -63.72
CA HIS A 97 -8.65 8.19 -64.06
C HIS A 97 -8.63 6.91 -63.19
N ASP A 98 -9.58 6.04 -63.52
CA ASP A 98 -9.41 4.58 -63.78
C ASP A 98 -8.36 4.35 -64.93
N PRO A 99 -7.83 3.13 -65.27
CA PRO A 99 -8.47 1.84 -65.00
C PRO A 99 -7.63 0.52 -64.88
N GLU A 100 -8.38 -0.59 -64.76
CA GLU A 100 -8.23 -1.91 -65.42
C GLU A 100 -7.62 -3.18 -64.75
N LEU A 101 -8.46 -4.23 -64.82
CA LEU A 101 -8.20 -5.66 -65.14
C LEU A 101 -7.68 -6.71 -64.11
N LEU A 102 -8.66 -7.47 -63.59
CA LEU A 102 -8.83 -8.95 -63.66
C LEU A 102 -7.65 -9.93 -63.45
N GLY A 103 -7.84 -10.91 -62.55
CA GLY A 103 -7.01 -12.13 -62.43
C GLY A 103 -7.72 -13.28 -61.69
N GLU A 104 -8.14 -14.32 -62.41
CA GLU A 104 -9.11 -15.32 -61.96
C GLU A 104 -8.71 -16.31 -60.84
N ARG A 105 -9.72 -16.71 -60.06
CA ARG A 105 -10.04 -18.06 -59.53
C ARG A 105 -8.91 -19.08 -59.28
N ARG A 106 -8.93 -19.69 -58.09
CA ARG A 106 -8.94 -21.17 -57.94
C ARG A 106 -9.52 -21.62 -56.58
N ARG A 107 -10.41 -22.62 -56.62
CA ARG A 107 -10.59 -23.57 -55.49
C ARG A 107 -9.58 -24.71 -55.68
N PRO A 108 -9.31 -25.51 -54.64
CA PRO A 108 -10.01 -26.80 -54.62
C PRO A 108 -10.59 -27.20 -53.25
N SER A 109 -11.54 -28.12 -53.30
CA SER A 109 -12.04 -28.91 -52.16
C SER A 109 -11.04 -29.98 -51.73
N GLY A 110 -10.98 -30.30 -50.42
CA GLY A 110 -10.12 -31.34 -49.86
C GLY A 110 -10.71 -31.98 -48.61
N ASP A 111 -11.75 -32.79 -48.77
CA ASP A 111 -12.31 -33.64 -47.71
C ASP A 111 -11.36 -34.81 -47.39
N ARG A 112 -11.06 -35.05 -46.09
CA ARG A 112 -11.23 -36.38 -45.44
C ARG A 112 -10.75 -36.49 -43.99
N GLN A 113 -11.51 -37.31 -43.26
CA GLN A 113 -11.09 -38.27 -42.21
C GLN A 113 -10.35 -37.77 -40.95
N ARG A 114 -11.12 -37.71 -39.85
CA ARG A 114 -10.64 -38.13 -38.53
C ARG A 114 -10.53 -39.67 -38.48
N PRO A 115 -9.50 -40.24 -37.84
CA PRO A 115 -9.65 -41.48 -37.07
C PRO A 115 -10.03 -41.16 -35.61
N ARG A 116 -10.76 -42.08 -34.97
CA ARG A 116 -11.01 -42.08 -33.51
C ARG A 116 -10.12 -43.11 -32.83
N LEU A 117 -9.74 -42.82 -31.58
CA LEU A 117 -9.53 -43.75 -30.45
C LEU A 117 -8.73 -45.04 -30.71
N HIS A 118 -7.76 -45.32 -29.84
CA HIS A 118 -7.75 -46.62 -29.15
C HIS A 118 -7.13 -46.52 -27.75
N HIS A 119 -7.71 -47.22 -26.78
CA HIS A 119 -7.02 -47.55 -25.53
C HIS A 119 -6.00 -48.67 -25.79
N GLY A 120 -4.82 -48.54 -25.19
CA GLY A 120 -3.91 -49.65 -24.90
C GLY A 120 -3.76 -49.79 -23.39
N GLN A 121 -3.72 -51.03 -22.89
CA GLN A 121 -3.67 -51.34 -21.45
C GLN A 121 -2.86 -52.64 -21.24
N LEU A 122 -2.25 -52.77 -20.05
CA LEU A 122 -1.68 -54.00 -19.43
C LEU A 122 -0.20 -54.36 -19.71
N HIS A 123 0.53 -54.57 -18.59
CA HIS A 123 1.63 -55.51 -18.24
C HIS A 123 2.75 -55.84 -19.26
N HIS A 124 4.04 -55.83 -18.90
CA HIS A 124 4.71 -56.54 -17.79
C HIS A 124 5.81 -55.68 -17.11
N GLN A 125 5.96 -55.70 -15.77
CA GLN A 125 6.90 -56.55 -15.01
C GLN A 125 8.36 -56.56 -15.48
N HIS A 126 9.26 -56.01 -14.65
CA HIS A 126 10.42 -56.74 -14.16
C HIS A 126 10.64 -56.40 -12.68
N ASP A 127 10.80 -57.42 -11.84
CA ASP A 127 11.17 -57.29 -10.42
C ASP A 127 12.57 -57.90 -10.27
N HIS A 128 13.47 -57.20 -9.58
CA HIS A 128 14.74 -57.76 -9.15
C HIS A 128 15.21 -57.11 -7.85
N ARG A 129 14.86 -57.74 -6.74
CA ARG A 129 15.68 -57.67 -5.52
C ARG A 129 17.04 -58.30 -5.80
N LEU A 130 18.10 -57.66 -5.32
CA LEU A 130 19.19 -58.39 -4.66
C LEU A 130 19.62 -57.62 -3.41
N GLN A 131 19.91 -58.38 -2.36
CA GLN A 131 20.49 -57.89 -1.11
C GLN A 131 21.95 -58.32 -1.10
N HIS A 132 22.85 -57.59 -0.42
CA HIS A 132 23.53 -58.11 0.77
C HIS A 132 24.42 -57.09 1.49
N GLN A 133 24.87 -57.51 2.68
CA GLN A 133 25.73 -56.84 3.65
C GLN A 133 27.02 -56.21 3.05
N GLY A 134 27.63 -55.15 3.59
CA GLY A 134 27.35 -54.37 4.81
C GLY A 134 28.42 -54.52 5.89
N GLN A 135 28.77 -53.43 6.61
CA GLN A 135 29.58 -53.50 7.84
C GLN A 135 29.21 -52.42 8.86
N ARG A 136 29.26 -52.77 10.15
CA ARG A 136 29.07 -51.86 11.29
C ARG A 136 30.41 -51.61 11.97
N ARG A 137 30.72 -50.36 12.32
CA ARG A 137 31.52 -50.07 13.53
C ARG A 137 30.87 -48.98 14.38
N ARG A 138 30.87 -49.22 15.69
CA ARG A 138 30.36 -48.31 16.73
C ARG A 138 31.44 -47.27 17.08
N GLN A 139 31.05 -46.06 17.47
CA GLN A 139 31.76 -45.30 18.51
C GLN A 139 30.75 -44.64 19.46
N HIS A 140 31.24 -44.15 20.60
CA HIS A 140 30.46 -44.03 21.85
C HIS A 140 29.92 -42.63 22.16
N ARG A 141 28.83 -42.59 22.94
CA ARG A 141 28.50 -41.45 23.81
C ARG A 141 29.56 -41.32 24.91
N GLN A 142 30.00 -40.10 25.24
CA GLN A 142 29.99 -39.54 26.61
C GLN A 142 30.38 -38.03 26.61
N PRO A 143 30.11 -37.27 27.68
CA PRO A 143 30.04 -35.80 27.63
C PRO A 143 31.34 -35.07 27.99
N ARG A 144 31.48 -33.81 27.58
CA ARG A 144 32.53 -32.90 28.06
C ARG A 144 32.14 -32.23 29.38
N GLN A 145 33.09 -32.18 30.31
CA GLN A 145 32.90 -31.72 31.69
C GLN A 145 33.10 -30.22 31.87
N ARG A 146 32.64 -29.69 33.01
CA ARG A 146 33.01 -28.36 33.52
C ARG A 146 34.53 -28.29 33.80
N ARG A 147 35.11 -27.08 33.75
CA ARG A 147 36.32 -26.73 34.50
C ARG A 147 36.02 -25.56 35.44
N ALA A 148 36.72 -25.52 36.58
CA ALA A 148 36.44 -24.60 37.68
C ALA A 148 37.36 -23.36 37.68
N ARG A 149 36.99 -22.36 38.48
CA ARG A 149 37.89 -21.27 38.88
C ARG A 149 38.88 -21.76 39.96
N PRO A 150 40.10 -21.20 40.05
CA PRO A 150 40.93 -21.32 41.24
C PRO A 150 40.39 -20.45 42.39
N ALA A 151 40.85 -20.70 43.62
CA ALA A 151 40.54 -19.91 44.80
C ALA A 151 41.83 -19.56 45.59
N ARG A 152 41.85 -18.36 46.18
CA ARG A 152 42.82 -17.78 47.13
C ARG A 152 42.22 -16.44 47.63
N ASP A 153 42.49 -15.92 48.83
CA ASP A 153 42.82 -16.57 50.11
C ASP A 153 42.71 -15.55 51.26
N GLY A 154 42.41 -16.01 52.49
CA GLY A 154 42.79 -15.32 53.74
C GLY A 154 41.88 -14.25 54.37
N ARG A 155 41.59 -14.46 55.68
CA ARG A 155 41.63 -13.53 56.85
C ARG A 155 40.91 -12.17 56.76
N GLY A 156 40.12 -11.71 57.76
CA GLY A 156 39.69 -12.31 59.04
C GLY A 156 39.54 -11.25 60.16
N GLU A 157 38.66 -11.50 61.16
CA GLU A 157 38.63 -10.83 62.49
C GLU A 157 38.29 -9.31 62.55
N ASP A 158 37.70 -8.71 63.61
CA ASP A 158 36.95 -9.25 64.77
C ASP A 158 35.97 -8.20 65.38
N ARG A 159 35.09 -8.66 66.28
CA ARG A 159 34.48 -7.98 67.46
C ARG A 159 33.66 -6.67 67.38
N ARG A 160 32.43 -6.85 67.89
CA ARG A 160 31.68 -5.99 68.85
C ARG A 160 31.06 -4.67 68.33
N ALA A 161 30.02 -4.12 68.98
CA ALA A 161 28.85 -4.68 69.68
C ALA A 161 27.98 -3.53 70.20
N GLN A 162 26.66 -3.56 69.99
CA GLN A 162 25.60 -3.35 70.99
C GLN A 162 24.23 -3.10 70.31
N HIS A 163 23.16 -3.50 70.98
CA HIS A 163 21.77 -3.31 70.59
C HIS A 163 21.06 -2.60 71.77
N PRO A 164 20.04 -1.78 71.52
CA PRO A 164 18.71 -2.26 71.88
C PRO A 164 17.55 -1.79 70.97
N ARG A 165 16.58 -2.70 70.77
CA ARG A 165 15.10 -2.55 70.86
C ARG A 165 14.47 -1.23 70.33
N HIS A 166 13.46 -1.22 69.45
CA HIS A 166 12.20 -2.00 69.52
C HIS A 166 11.56 -2.29 68.13
N GLU A 167 10.66 -3.28 68.11
CA GLU A 167 9.82 -3.75 66.99
C GLU A 167 8.36 -3.19 67.07
N PRO A 168 7.40 -3.42 66.12
CA PRO A 168 7.37 -4.42 65.03
C PRO A 168 7.13 -3.87 63.59
N PHE A 169 7.58 -4.48 62.49
CA PHE A 169 7.59 -5.90 62.07
C PHE A 169 6.23 -6.54 61.68
N ARG A 170 5.33 -5.77 61.03
CA ARG A 170 4.30 -6.35 60.13
C ARG A 170 4.31 -5.85 58.67
N ALA A 171 4.70 -4.59 58.40
CA ALA A 171 4.66 -4.04 57.04
C ALA A 171 5.74 -4.61 56.08
N GLU A 172 6.92 -4.95 56.61
CA GLU A 172 8.12 -5.26 55.80
C GLU A 172 7.96 -6.55 54.94
N ARG A 173 7.35 -7.60 55.50
CA ARG A 173 7.18 -8.90 54.80
C ARG A 173 6.21 -8.84 53.63
N GLN A 174 5.25 -7.91 53.62
CA GLN A 174 4.37 -7.71 52.45
C GLN A 174 5.11 -6.95 51.34
N ARG A 175 5.85 -5.88 51.68
CA ARG A 175 6.62 -5.09 50.70
C ARG A 175 7.69 -5.93 49.98
N ARG A 176 8.41 -6.81 50.70
CA ARG A 176 9.41 -7.70 50.08
C ARG A 176 8.81 -8.76 49.15
N ARG A 177 7.63 -9.32 49.46
CA ARG A 177 6.94 -10.26 48.56
C ARG A 177 6.33 -9.60 47.33
N HIS A 178 5.90 -8.34 47.41
CA HIS A 178 5.47 -7.59 46.22
C HIS A 178 6.66 -7.27 45.32
N SER A 179 7.76 -6.74 45.87
CA SER A 179 8.95 -6.38 45.07
C SER A 179 9.62 -7.58 44.39
N GLU A 180 9.70 -8.76 45.00
CA GLU A 180 10.18 -9.97 44.29
C GLU A 180 9.28 -10.40 43.12
N LEU A 181 7.95 -10.21 43.24
CA LEU A 181 6.99 -10.54 42.17
C LEU A 181 6.98 -9.48 41.06
N GLU A 182 7.13 -8.20 41.39
CA GLU A 182 7.27 -7.12 40.40
C GLU A 182 8.61 -7.19 39.66
N TRP A 183 9.70 -7.50 40.35
CA TRP A 183 11.02 -7.65 39.72
C TRP A 183 11.02 -8.82 38.73
N ARG A 184 10.46 -9.98 39.12
CA ARG A 184 10.28 -11.13 38.20
C ARG A 184 9.32 -10.84 37.03
N ARG A 185 8.36 -9.92 37.18
CA ARG A 185 7.54 -9.43 36.05
C ARG A 185 8.32 -8.48 35.13
N ARG A 186 9.20 -7.63 35.67
CA ARG A 186 10.03 -6.69 34.89
C ARG A 186 11.11 -7.39 34.08
N ASP A 187 11.77 -8.42 34.63
CA ASP A 187 12.73 -9.24 33.86
C ASP A 187 12.06 -9.99 32.70
N PHE A 188 10.83 -10.49 32.88
CA PHE A 188 10.09 -11.17 31.81
C PHE A 188 9.68 -10.22 30.67
N LEU A 189 9.43 -8.94 30.97
CA LEU A 189 9.13 -7.90 29.97
C LEU A 189 10.37 -7.45 29.16
N TRP A 190 11.58 -7.78 29.61
CA TRP A 190 12.82 -7.45 28.88
C TRP A 190 13.23 -8.47 27.81
N GLN A 191 12.56 -9.63 27.73
CA GLN A 191 12.89 -10.69 26.76
C GLN A 191 11.91 -10.82 25.58
N GLN A 192 10.91 -9.92 25.47
CA GLN A 192 9.95 -9.92 24.35
C GLN A 192 10.47 -9.15 23.11
N PRO A 193 10.11 -9.57 21.88
CA PRO A 193 10.58 -8.95 20.64
C PRO A 193 10.19 -7.47 20.45
N HIS A 194 11.02 -6.76 19.69
CA HIS A 194 10.96 -5.30 19.45
C HIS A 194 9.65 -4.73 18.85
N GLN A 195 8.69 -5.58 18.45
CA GLN A 195 7.47 -5.15 17.75
C GLN A 195 6.30 -4.84 18.70
N GLU A 196 6.16 -5.53 19.84
CA GLU A 196 4.99 -5.35 20.72
C GLU A 196 4.95 -3.94 21.35
N ARG A 197 6.12 -3.38 21.68
CA ARG A 197 6.25 -2.04 22.29
C ARG A 197 5.60 -0.94 21.44
N ARG A 198 5.63 -1.07 20.10
CA ARG A 198 5.08 -0.04 19.17
C ARG A 198 3.55 0.07 19.15
N ARG A 199 2.79 -0.87 19.73
CA ARG A 199 1.32 -0.81 19.78
C ARG A 199 0.78 -0.12 21.03
N ALA A 200 1.49 -0.21 22.15
CA ALA A 200 1.08 0.46 23.38
C ALA A 200 1.13 2.00 23.21
N ASP A 201 2.12 2.50 22.47
CA ASP A 201 2.33 3.93 22.24
C ASP A 201 1.31 4.54 21.24
N SER A 202 0.79 3.78 20.27
CA SER A 202 -0.08 4.35 19.22
C SER A 202 -1.45 4.78 19.74
N ASP A 203 -2.04 3.96 20.61
CA ASP A 203 -3.44 4.11 21.01
C ASP A 203 -3.60 5.12 22.16
N ALA A 204 -2.51 5.36 22.93
CA ALA A 204 -2.47 6.34 24.00
C ALA A 204 -2.48 7.80 23.48
N VAL A 205 -1.78 8.08 22.37
CA VAL A 205 -1.63 9.45 21.83
C VAL A 205 -2.96 10.06 21.39
N ALA A 206 -3.94 9.25 20.97
CA ALA A 206 -5.26 9.73 20.53
C ALA A 206 -6.11 10.38 21.64
N ALA A 207 -5.82 10.09 22.92
CA ALA A 207 -6.54 10.62 24.07
C ALA A 207 -5.85 11.84 24.73
N VAL A 208 -4.54 12.02 24.50
CA VAL A 208 -3.76 13.09 25.14
C VAL A 208 -3.79 14.35 24.27
N ARG A 209 -4.68 15.29 24.61
CA ARG A 209 -4.53 16.68 24.16
C ARG A 209 -3.40 17.32 24.94
N TRP A 210 -2.39 17.83 24.26
CA TRP A 210 -1.36 18.64 24.91
C TRP A 210 -1.92 20.05 25.08
N PRO A 211 -2.19 20.52 26.33
CA PRO A 211 -2.54 21.92 26.51
C PRO A 211 -1.33 22.78 26.12
N CYS A 212 -1.56 23.93 25.50
CA CYS A 212 -0.52 24.95 25.42
C CYS A 212 0.02 25.19 26.84
N PRO A 213 1.33 25.42 27.01
CA PRO A 213 1.86 26.17 28.15
C PRO A 213 1.42 27.64 28.10
N ALA A 214 0.11 27.89 27.99
CA ALA A 214 -0.49 29.19 28.22
C ALA A 214 -0.24 29.55 29.68
N SER A 215 0.42 30.69 29.90
CA SER A 215 0.85 31.25 31.19
C SER A 215 0.07 30.71 32.40
N ALA A 216 0.61 29.63 33.00
CA ALA A 216 -0.16 28.68 33.79
C ALA A 216 -0.38 29.13 35.24
N GLY A 217 -0.82 30.37 35.43
CA GLY A 217 -1.09 30.92 36.76
C GLY A 217 0.14 31.07 37.65
N LEU A 218 1.35 31.10 37.08
CA LEU A 218 2.47 31.74 37.76
C LEU A 218 2.04 33.18 38.03
N GLY A 219 1.93 33.54 39.32
CA GLY A 219 1.79 34.93 39.73
C GLY A 219 2.98 35.74 39.19
N PRO A 220 2.91 37.09 39.19
CA PRO A 220 4.00 37.92 38.69
C PRO A 220 5.30 37.50 39.38
N ALA A 221 6.20 36.86 38.62
CA ALA A 221 7.45 36.38 39.16
C ALA A 221 8.25 37.59 39.65
N ASP A 222 8.85 37.48 40.83
CA ASP A 222 9.79 38.48 41.29
C ASP A 222 10.88 38.63 40.23
N ALA A 223 11.15 39.87 39.83
CA ALA A 223 11.61 40.23 38.48
C ALA A 223 13.08 39.89 38.16
N GLY A 224 13.62 38.84 38.77
CA GLY A 224 14.91 38.22 38.48
C GLY A 224 14.93 36.68 38.56
N GLU A 225 13.88 36.00 39.04
CA GLU A 225 13.88 34.53 39.21
C GLU A 225 13.52 33.72 37.94
N GLY A 226 13.53 34.34 36.76
CA GLY A 226 13.14 33.69 35.50
C GLY A 226 13.87 34.20 34.25
N ILE A 227 15.10 34.70 34.41
CA ILE A 227 15.93 35.23 33.32
C ILE A 227 17.14 34.31 33.12
N LEU A 228 17.36 33.82 31.89
CA LEU A 228 18.54 33.02 31.56
C LEU A 228 19.79 33.90 31.49
N ASN A 229 20.45 34.04 32.63
CA ASN A 229 21.69 34.80 32.79
C ASN A 229 22.92 34.03 32.23
N ILE A 230 23.00 33.96 30.91
CA ILE A 230 24.13 33.36 30.17
C ILE A 230 24.72 34.37 29.18
N ASP A 231 26.03 34.29 28.94
CA ASP A 231 26.63 34.89 27.74
C ASP A 231 26.23 34.03 26.53
N LEU A 232 25.13 34.41 25.89
CA LEU A 232 24.61 33.71 24.72
C LEU A 232 25.63 33.65 23.57
N SER A 233 26.45 34.68 23.38
CA SER A 233 27.43 34.73 22.29
C SER A 233 28.60 33.77 22.54
N ALA A 234 29.15 33.73 23.76
CA ALA A 234 30.17 32.78 24.14
C ALA A 234 29.64 31.34 24.13
N PHE A 235 28.40 31.12 24.60
CA PHE A 235 27.73 29.82 24.50
C PHE A 235 27.57 29.39 23.04
N LEU A 236 27.06 30.26 22.15
CA LEU A 236 26.88 29.93 20.73
C LEU A 236 28.21 29.71 20.01
N ALA A 237 29.29 30.35 20.43
CA ALA A 237 30.63 30.08 19.88
C ALA A 237 31.15 28.69 20.30
N GLY A 238 30.95 28.29 21.57
CA GLY A 238 31.43 27.00 22.10
C GLY A 238 30.53 25.79 21.82
N ALA A 239 29.22 25.99 21.63
CA ALA A 239 28.24 24.91 21.55
C ALA A 239 28.22 24.21 20.18
N ARG A 240 28.22 22.86 20.21
CA ARG A 240 28.10 22.02 19.00
C ARG A 240 26.68 22.06 18.42
N GLY A 241 26.52 22.67 17.25
CA GLY A 241 25.30 22.69 16.44
C GLY A 241 25.56 23.38 15.10
N GLY A 242 24.63 23.28 14.15
CA GLY A 242 24.76 23.87 12.81
C GLY A 242 24.57 25.40 12.76
N VAL A 243 23.89 25.95 13.77
CA VAL A 243 23.60 27.39 13.93
C VAL A 243 24.86 28.17 14.33
N THR A 244 25.12 29.27 13.61
CA THR A 244 26.18 30.27 13.88
C THR A 244 25.81 31.23 15.03
N VAL A 245 26.73 32.12 15.44
CA VAL A 245 26.46 33.07 16.53
C VAL A 245 25.42 34.10 16.08
N GLU A 246 25.54 34.59 14.85
CA GLU A 246 24.66 35.59 14.24
C GLU A 246 23.24 35.03 14.06
N GLU A 247 23.12 33.79 13.57
CA GLU A 247 21.86 33.07 13.44
C GLU A 247 21.19 32.82 14.80
N GLY A 248 21.96 32.41 15.81
CA GLY A 248 21.44 32.20 17.17
C GLY A 248 20.99 33.50 17.84
N VAL A 249 21.72 34.60 17.67
CA VAL A 249 21.30 35.93 18.17
C VAL A 249 20.05 36.42 17.44
N ALA A 250 19.91 36.15 16.13
CA ALA A 250 18.69 36.45 15.39
C ALA A 250 17.49 35.63 15.90
N LEU A 251 17.64 34.32 16.11
CA LEU A 251 16.62 33.46 16.72
C LEU A 251 16.20 33.99 18.11
N ALA A 252 17.17 34.38 18.95
CA ALA A 252 16.91 34.96 20.27
C ALA A 252 16.13 36.30 20.19
N ARG A 253 16.46 37.19 19.24
CA ARG A 253 15.71 38.44 19.04
C ARG A 253 14.26 38.18 18.61
N HIS A 254 14.03 37.32 17.60
CA HIS A 254 12.66 37.00 17.16
C HIS A 254 11.86 36.24 18.21
N ALA A 255 12.52 35.47 19.10
CA ALA A 255 11.90 34.90 20.29
C ALA A 255 11.49 35.97 21.31
N ALA A 256 12.36 36.95 21.60
CA ALA A 256 12.07 38.07 22.51
C ALA A 256 10.94 38.98 22.00
N GLU A 257 10.84 39.17 20.68
CA GLU A 257 9.77 39.92 20.01
C GLU A 257 8.43 39.17 19.93
N SER A 258 8.37 37.89 20.33
CA SER A 258 7.18 37.05 20.16
C SER A 258 6.07 37.41 21.16
N ARG A 259 4.96 37.97 20.66
CA ARG A 259 3.92 38.61 21.50
C ARG A 259 2.73 37.72 21.88
N SER A 260 2.60 36.52 21.30
CA SER A 260 1.42 35.68 21.51
C SER A 260 1.63 34.20 21.21
N GLY A 261 1.37 33.35 22.20
CA GLY A 261 1.51 31.89 22.09
C GLY A 261 2.89 31.37 22.47
N ALA A 262 3.06 30.05 22.32
CA ALA A 262 4.34 29.40 22.60
C ALA A 262 5.35 29.57 21.45
N ILE A 263 6.61 29.28 21.73
CA ILE A 263 7.66 29.11 20.73
C ILE A 263 7.82 27.62 20.47
N VAL A 264 7.89 27.20 19.20
CA VAL A 264 8.06 25.80 18.83
C VAL A 264 9.27 25.64 17.92
N GLU A 265 10.12 24.66 18.21
CA GLU A 265 11.25 24.25 17.39
C GLU A 265 11.05 22.81 16.93
N ILE A 266 11.24 22.53 15.64
CA ILE A 266 11.21 21.19 15.05
C ILE A 266 12.63 20.80 14.63
N GLY A 267 13.10 19.64 15.10
CA GLY A 267 14.44 19.12 14.74
C GLY A 267 15.55 19.41 15.75
N SER A 268 15.23 19.68 17.02
CA SER A 268 16.21 20.11 18.04
C SER A 268 17.31 19.08 18.34
N PHE A 269 18.42 19.18 17.60
CA PHE A 269 19.55 18.25 17.62
C PHE A 269 20.16 18.10 19.03
N ARG A 270 20.82 19.14 19.53
CA ARG A 270 21.53 19.16 20.83
C ARG A 270 21.25 20.42 21.66
N GLY A 271 20.20 21.16 21.31
CA GLY A 271 19.70 22.28 22.12
C GLY A 271 20.43 23.62 21.96
N LYS A 272 21.39 23.77 21.03
CA LYS A 272 22.10 25.04 20.79
C LYS A 272 21.13 26.18 20.43
N SER A 273 20.25 25.93 19.47
CA SER A 273 19.17 26.80 19.03
C SER A 273 18.06 26.92 20.10
N ALA A 274 17.69 25.82 20.76
CA ALA A 274 16.76 25.83 21.89
C ALA A 274 17.19 26.80 23.01
N VAL A 275 18.48 26.83 23.39
CA VAL A 275 19.02 27.78 24.37
C VAL A 275 18.92 29.22 23.88
N ALA A 276 19.14 29.49 22.59
CA ALA A 276 18.98 30.83 22.02
C ALA A 276 17.52 31.30 22.03
N LEU A 277 16.59 30.43 21.62
CA LEU A 277 15.15 30.67 21.69
C LEU A 277 14.69 30.89 23.15
N ALA A 278 15.19 30.08 24.09
CA ALA A 278 14.88 30.18 25.51
C ALA A 278 15.42 31.46 26.14
N TYR A 279 16.67 31.83 25.83
CA TYR A 279 17.26 33.10 26.24
C TYR A 279 16.36 34.25 25.79
N GLY A 280 16.05 34.32 24.49
CA GLY A 280 15.16 35.33 23.92
C GLY A 280 13.79 35.38 24.60
N ALA A 281 13.17 34.22 24.82
CA ALA A 281 11.89 34.11 25.50
C ALA A 281 11.93 34.60 26.96
N SER A 282 13.02 34.33 27.68
CA SER A 282 13.23 34.80 29.07
C SER A 282 13.44 36.33 29.16
N GLN A 283 13.87 36.99 28.07
CA GLN A 283 13.91 38.45 27.97
C GLN A 283 12.56 39.06 27.53
N SER A 284 11.55 38.25 27.19
CA SER A 284 10.25 38.73 26.72
C SER A 284 9.29 39.01 27.88
N GLN A 285 8.51 40.10 27.78
CA GLN A 285 7.40 40.37 28.73
C GLN A 285 6.29 39.31 28.71
N ALA A 286 6.28 38.41 27.72
CA ALA A 286 5.31 37.34 27.58
C ALA A 286 5.74 36.02 28.26
N GLY A 287 7.03 35.85 28.58
CA GLY A 287 7.57 34.63 29.20
C GLY A 287 7.25 33.35 28.41
N ALA A 288 7.31 33.41 27.08
CA ALA A 288 6.81 32.34 26.21
C ALA A 288 7.57 31.01 26.40
N ALA A 289 6.87 29.92 26.69
CA ALA A 289 7.49 28.61 26.79
C ALA A 289 8.05 28.15 25.43
N VAL A 290 9.24 27.56 25.43
CA VAL A 290 9.87 26.94 24.26
C VAL A 290 9.58 25.45 24.26
N VAL A 291 9.03 24.93 23.16
CA VAL A 291 8.77 23.50 22.99
C VAL A 291 9.55 22.95 21.80
N CYS A 292 10.58 22.16 22.10
CA CYS A 292 11.37 21.43 21.13
C CYS A 292 10.66 20.12 20.77
N VAL A 293 10.52 19.81 19.49
CA VAL A 293 9.88 18.61 18.97
C VAL A 293 10.89 17.83 18.14
N GLU A 294 11.42 16.76 18.73
CA GLU A 294 12.40 15.89 18.09
C GLU A 294 12.31 14.48 18.71
N PRO A 295 12.12 13.40 17.93
CA PRO A 295 12.10 12.04 18.47
C PRO A 295 13.48 11.50 18.91
N HIS A 296 14.58 12.12 18.50
CA HIS A 296 15.97 11.61 18.54
C HIS A 296 16.04 10.15 18.08
N ALA A 297 15.53 9.91 16.88
CA ALA A 297 15.56 8.62 16.20
C ALA A 297 16.77 8.54 15.25
N GLU A 298 17.19 7.32 14.89
CA GLU A 298 18.23 7.13 13.87
C GLU A 298 17.81 7.77 12.54
N PHE A 299 18.55 8.78 12.11
CA PHE A 299 18.29 9.54 10.88
C PHE A 299 19.61 9.86 10.16
N THR A 300 19.54 10.03 8.85
CA THR A 300 20.66 10.53 8.03
C THR A 300 20.13 11.66 7.16
N GLY A 301 20.58 12.88 7.45
CA GLY A 301 20.11 14.10 6.78
C GLY A 301 20.61 14.21 5.34
N VAL A 302 20.08 15.19 4.61
CA VAL A 302 20.37 15.41 3.17
C VAL A 302 21.85 15.62 2.86
N TYR A 303 22.63 16.15 3.81
CA TYR A 303 24.08 16.33 3.71
C TYR A 303 24.91 15.16 4.27
N GLY A 304 24.28 14.00 4.55
CA GLY A 304 24.94 12.79 5.05
C GLY A 304 25.27 12.79 6.56
N GLY A 305 24.93 13.87 7.28
CA GLY A 305 25.02 13.92 8.74
C GLY A 305 24.15 12.84 9.40
N LYS A 306 24.67 12.20 10.45
CA LYS A 306 23.99 11.13 11.20
C LYS A 306 23.53 11.65 12.55
N PHE A 307 22.31 11.26 12.92
CA PHE A 307 21.61 11.69 14.13
C PHE A 307 21.01 10.47 14.83
N GLY A 308 20.90 10.51 16.16
CA GLY A 308 20.44 9.36 16.93
C GLY A 308 20.11 9.63 18.41
N PRO A 309 19.74 8.57 19.16
CA PRO A 309 19.32 8.68 20.57
C PRO A 309 20.38 9.28 21.52
N GLU A 310 21.66 9.26 21.14
CA GLU A 310 22.75 9.91 21.87
C GLU A 310 22.66 11.44 21.88
N ASP A 311 22.00 12.03 20.88
CA ASP A 311 21.84 13.48 20.76
C ASP A 311 20.88 14.01 21.84
N ARG A 312 19.86 13.22 22.22
CA ARG A 312 18.98 13.49 23.37
C ARG A 312 19.74 13.65 24.69
N ALA A 313 20.75 12.80 24.91
CA ALA A 313 21.56 12.85 26.12
C ALA A 313 22.51 14.06 26.13
N ALA A 314 22.92 14.56 24.95
CA ALA A 314 23.60 15.84 24.83
C ALA A 314 22.65 17.03 25.00
N PHE A 315 21.44 16.98 24.43
CA PHE A 315 20.38 17.99 24.61
C PHE A 315 20.09 18.23 26.10
N PHE A 316 19.75 17.19 26.87
CA PHE A 316 19.47 17.34 28.29
C PHE A 316 20.67 17.82 29.11
N ARG A 317 21.90 17.48 28.69
CA ARG A 317 23.10 18.03 29.33
C ARG A 317 23.21 19.54 29.10
N VAL A 318 23.05 20.00 27.86
CA VAL A 318 23.07 21.44 27.52
C VAL A 318 21.97 22.20 28.27
N MET A 319 20.76 21.64 28.38
CA MET A 319 19.68 22.24 29.18
C MET A 319 20.05 22.41 30.66
N LEU A 320 20.72 21.43 31.25
CA LEU A 320 21.18 21.47 32.66
C LEU A 320 22.40 22.38 32.86
N GLU A 321 23.35 22.40 31.92
CA GLU A 321 24.55 23.25 31.96
C GLU A 321 24.25 24.74 31.78
N THR A 322 23.13 25.09 31.15
CA THR A 322 22.72 26.48 30.86
C THR A 322 21.55 26.99 31.71
N GLY A 323 20.90 26.13 32.50
CA GLY A 323 19.63 26.45 33.18
C GLY A 323 18.39 26.46 32.26
N ALA A 324 18.54 26.29 30.94
CA ALA A 324 17.44 26.38 29.98
C ALA A 324 16.33 25.31 30.16
N TYR A 325 16.55 24.29 31.00
CA TYR A 325 15.52 23.30 31.37
C TYR A 325 14.25 23.91 31.98
N GLU A 326 14.31 25.13 32.52
CA GLU A 326 13.15 25.82 33.13
C GLU A 326 12.24 26.48 32.07
N HIS A 327 12.78 26.76 30.88
CA HIS A 327 12.07 27.40 29.76
C HIS A 327 11.80 26.45 28.58
N VAL A 328 12.54 25.34 28.48
CA VAL A 328 12.52 24.41 27.33
C VAL A 328 11.91 23.06 27.70
N SER A 329 10.82 22.71 27.02
CA SER A 329 10.21 21.36 27.07
C SER A 329 10.57 20.56 25.82
N LEU A 330 11.12 19.35 25.97
CA LEU A 330 11.34 18.41 24.87
C LEU A 330 10.15 17.44 24.71
N VAL A 331 9.40 17.58 23.63
CA VAL A 331 8.38 16.63 23.20
C VAL A 331 9.04 15.58 22.31
N ASN A 332 9.35 14.41 22.89
CA ASN A 332 10.03 13.32 22.19
C ASN A 332 9.07 12.52 21.29
N LEU A 333 8.47 13.18 20.32
CA LEU A 333 7.58 12.62 19.31
C LEU A 333 8.00 13.12 17.93
N ARG A 334 7.51 12.46 16.87
CA ARG A 334 7.61 12.99 15.51
C ARG A 334 6.78 14.26 15.39
N SER A 335 7.32 15.27 14.71
CA SER A 335 6.67 16.55 14.39
C SER A 335 5.17 16.43 14.10
N ARG A 336 4.79 15.65 13.08
CA ARG A 336 3.39 15.48 12.65
C ARG A 336 2.47 14.89 13.73
N ASP A 337 3.00 14.07 14.63
CA ASP A 337 2.22 13.41 15.69
C ASP A 337 2.04 14.37 16.89
N ALA A 338 3.05 15.17 17.22
CA ALA A 338 2.91 16.29 18.15
C ALA A 338 1.94 17.37 17.62
N ALA A 339 2.01 17.73 16.33
CA ALA A 339 1.11 18.70 15.68
C ALA A 339 -0.37 18.27 15.60
N ARG A 340 -0.66 16.99 15.86
CA ARG A 340 -2.02 16.43 16.02
C ARG A 340 -2.54 16.57 17.44
N ALA A 341 -1.66 16.49 18.45
CA ALA A 341 -1.99 16.66 19.87
C ALA A 341 -1.97 18.14 20.32
N TRP A 342 -1.30 19.02 19.56
CA TRP A 342 -1.09 20.43 19.89
C TRP A 342 -2.39 21.25 19.94
N VAL A 343 -2.55 22.04 21.00
CA VAL A 343 -3.64 22.99 21.20
C VAL A 343 -3.05 24.35 21.59
N GLY A 344 -3.46 25.43 20.93
CA GLY A 344 -3.09 26.81 21.26
C GLY A 344 -2.23 27.50 20.19
N PRO A 345 -2.11 28.84 20.25
CA PRO A 345 -1.35 29.62 19.27
C PRO A 345 0.16 29.43 19.43
N ILE A 346 0.87 29.58 18.31
CA ILE A 346 2.33 29.64 18.23
C ILE A 346 2.73 31.04 17.75
N GLY A 347 3.65 31.69 18.48
CA GLY A 347 4.18 33.01 18.15
C GLY A 347 5.41 32.96 17.26
N LEU A 348 6.27 31.96 17.46
CA LEU A 348 7.41 31.63 16.60
C LEU A 348 7.49 30.12 16.37
N LEU A 349 7.61 29.71 15.11
CA LEU A 349 7.83 28.34 14.69
C LEU A 349 9.17 28.24 13.95
N PHE A 350 10.15 27.51 14.48
CA PHE A 350 11.43 27.22 13.84
C PHE A 350 11.47 25.79 13.28
N ILE A 351 11.95 25.62 12.05
CA ILE A 351 11.99 24.36 11.32
C ILE A 351 13.45 24.09 10.87
N ASP A 352 14.09 23.13 11.55
CA ASP A 352 15.49 22.67 11.39
C ASP A 352 15.53 21.12 11.41
N GLY A 353 14.60 20.51 10.67
CA GLY A 353 14.26 19.08 10.74
C GLY A 353 14.69 18.27 9.52
N ASP A 354 13.74 17.57 8.89
CA ASP A 354 13.99 16.86 7.64
C ASP A 354 14.02 17.85 6.46
N HIS A 355 15.23 18.29 6.08
CA HIS A 355 15.46 19.21 4.96
C HIS A 355 15.17 18.61 3.56
N THR A 356 14.58 17.41 3.44
CA THR A 356 13.91 17.03 2.18
C THR A 356 12.67 17.90 1.95
N LEU A 357 12.25 18.05 0.69
CA LEU A 357 11.00 18.76 0.36
C LEU A 357 9.79 18.16 1.09
N ARG A 358 9.74 16.83 1.26
CA ARG A 358 8.63 16.16 1.95
C ARG A 358 8.61 16.50 3.44
N GLY A 359 9.76 16.51 4.10
CA GLY A 359 9.87 16.86 5.53
C GLY A 359 9.35 18.26 5.79
N VAL A 360 10.00 19.28 5.21
CA VAL A 360 9.63 20.69 5.40
C VAL A 360 8.18 20.99 5.00
N SER A 361 7.67 20.44 3.89
CA SER A 361 6.24 20.61 3.54
C SER A 361 5.32 19.95 4.55
N THR A 362 5.65 18.76 5.06
CA THR A 362 4.86 18.09 6.11
C THR A 362 4.82 18.92 7.39
N ASP A 363 5.95 19.52 7.78
CA ASP A 363 6.04 20.34 8.98
C ASP A 363 5.24 21.65 8.83
N VAL A 364 5.38 22.35 7.71
CA VAL A 364 4.57 23.54 7.41
C VAL A 364 3.08 23.20 7.36
N GLU A 365 2.68 22.15 6.65
CA GLU A 365 1.28 21.71 6.60
C GLU A 365 0.74 21.34 8.00
N ALA A 366 1.54 20.68 8.82
CA ALA A 366 1.14 20.26 10.15
C ALA A 366 1.02 21.43 11.14
N TRP A 367 1.96 22.37 11.13
CA TRP A 367 2.12 23.39 12.18
C TRP A 367 1.66 24.80 11.80
N GLU A 368 1.71 25.21 10.53
CA GLU A 368 1.37 26.60 10.12
C GLU A 368 -0.05 27.03 10.53
N LYS A 369 -0.98 26.07 10.64
CA LYS A 369 -2.36 26.30 11.10
C LYS A 369 -2.44 26.80 12.56
N HIS A 370 -1.43 26.49 13.39
CA HIS A 370 -1.33 26.89 14.79
C HIS A 370 -0.56 28.22 14.97
N VAL A 371 0.24 28.62 13.98
CA VAL A 371 0.96 29.91 13.99
C VAL A 371 -0.04 31.06 13.90
N ALA A 372 0.05 31.99 14.84
CA ALA A 372 -0.83 33.16 14.91
C ALA A 372 -0.60 34.11 13.73
N VAL A 373 -1.63 34.89 13.37
CA VAL A 373 -1.44 36.03 12.46
C VAL A 373 -0.56 37.07 13.14
N GLY A 374 0.43 37.59 12.44
CA GLY A 374 1.53 38.40 12.98
C GLY A 374 2.72 37.59 13.53
N GLY A 375 2.53 36.28 13.78
CA GLY A 375 3.58 35.35 14.21
C GLY A 375 4.59 35.02 13.10
N VAL A 376 5.72 34.44 13.50
CA VAL A 376 6.88 34.20 12.63
C VAL A 376 7.08 32.70 12.38
N VAL A 377 7.39 32.34 11.13
CA VAL A 377 7.88 31.01 10.74
C VAL A 377 9.32 31.16 10.25
N VAL A 378 10.21 30.33 10.76
CA VAL A 378 11.66 30.41 10.59
C VAL A 378 12.16 29.08 10.03
N PHE A 379 13.05 29.13 9.05
CA PHE A 379 13.59 27.97 8.35
C PHE A 379 15.12 27.99 8.37
N ASP A 380 15.73 26.86 8.69
CA ASP A 380 17.17 26.63 8.51
C ASP A 380 17.52 26.18 7.07
N ASP A 381 18.81 26.26 6.70
CA ASP A 381 19.40 25.98 5.38
C ASP A 381 18.62 26.58 4.18
N ALA A 382 17.89 27.67 4.42
CA ALA A 382 16.91 28.30 3.55
C ALA A 382 17.46 28.90 2.24
N ILE A 383 18.78 28.86 2.06
CA ILE A 383 19.50 29.40 0.90
C ILE A 383 19.87 28.35 -0.15
N ASP A 384 19.93 27.05 0.17
CA ASP A 384 20.21 26.01 -0.84
C ASP A 384 18.94 25.59 -1.58
N ARG A 385 18.85 25.98 -2.85
CA ARG A 385 17.72 25.68 -3.75
C ARG A 385 17.57 24.20 -4.12
N LYS A 386 18.52 23.34 -3.76
CA LYS A 386 18.46 21.88 -4.01
C LYS A 386 17.59 21.14 -3.00
N ILE A 387 17.38 21.70 -1.81
CA ILE A 387 16.69 21.07 -0.68
C ILE A 387 15.29 21.67 -0.44
N GLY A 388 14.60 21.19 0.60
CA GLY A 388 13.22 21.58 0.94
C GLY A 388 13.02 23.05 1.32
N PRO A 389 13.78 23.61 2.30
CA PRO A 389 13.53 24.93 2.88
C PRO A 389 13.32 26.06 1.87
N ALA A 390 14.30 26.29 0.99
CA ALA A 390 14.25 27.35 -0.02
C ALA A 390 12.99 27.26 -0.92
N ARG A 391 12.61 26.04 -1.32
CA ARG A 391 11.45 25.80 -2.19
C ARG A 391 10.13 26.08 -1.48
N VAL A 392 10.02 25.68 -0.21
CA VAL A 392 8.82 25.92 0.62
C VAL A 392 8.65 27.41 0.93
N ILE A 393 9.75 28.13 1.15
CA ILE A 393 9.73 29.59 1.34
C ILE A 393 9.20 30.31 0.09
N ASP A 394 9.72 30.01 -1.09
CA ASP A 394 9.27 30.63 -2.35
C ASP A 394 7.76 30.42 -2.56
N GLN A 395 7.22 29.28 -2.13
CA GLN A 395 5.80 28.93 -2.22
C GLN A 395 4.93 29.63 -1.15
N LEU A 396 5.43 29.80 0.08
CA LEU A 396 4.74 30.56 1.12
C LEU A 396 4.66 32.06 0.79
N LEU A 397 5.71 32.61 0.16
CA LEU A 397 5.72 33.97 -0.37
C LEU A 397 4.76 34.13 -1.56
N ALA A 398 4.80 33.21 -2.53
CA ALA A 398 3.86 33.19 -3.66
C ALA A 398 2.38 33.03 -3.25
N SER A 399 2.11 32.46 -2.05
CA SER A 399 0.78 32.39 -1.47
C SER A 399 0.22 33.75 -1.01
N GLY A 400 1.03 34.81 -0.91
CA GLY A 400 0.60 36.14 -0.44
C GLY A 400 0.17 36.21 1.03
N ARG A 401 0.27 35.09 1.78
CA ARG A 401 -0.06 34.99 3.21
C ARG A 401 1.16 35.17 4.10
N PHE A 402 2.36 35.27 3.52
CA PHE A 402 3.62 35.47 4.21
C PHE A 402 4.46 36.52 3.51
N GLU A 403 5.15 37.32 4.30
CA GLU A 403 6.24 38.21 3.86
C GLU A 403 7.57 37.71 4.43
N ARG A 404 8.68 37.97 3.75
CA ARG A 404 10.03 37.75 4.30
C ARG A 404 10.42 38.99 5.10
N ILE A 405 10.63 38.83 6.41
CA ILE A 405 11.03 39.93 7.29
C ILE A 405 12.54 40.00 7.49
N GLU A 406 13.25 38.88 7.41
CA GLU A 406 14.71 38.86 7.54
C GLU A 406 15.34 37.60 6.90
N THR A 407 16.62 37.71 6.53
CA THR A 407 17.52 36.58 6.26
C THR A 407 18.81 36.83 7.03
N VAL A 408 19.29 35.86 7.82
CA VAL A 408 20.58 35.91 8.52
C VAL A 408 21.34 34.64 8.17
N ASN A 409 22.47 34.79 7.48
CA ASN A 409 23.28 33.68 6.95
C ASN A 409 22.40 32.65 6.20
N LYS A 410 22.17 31.44 6.74
CA LYS A 410 21.32 30.41 6.11
C LYS A 410 19.89 30.36 6.65
N ILE A 411 19.54 31.15 7.67
CA ILE A 411 18.20 31.19 8.27
C ILE A 411 17.33 32.29 7.61
N VAL A 412 16.07 31.95 7.29
CA VAL A 412 15.07 32.90 6.77
C VAL A 412 13.86 33.00 7.69
N PHE A 413 13.44 34.23 7.98
CA PHE A 413 12.31 34.58 8.84
C PHE A 413 11.15 35.10 8.00
N LEU A 414 9.97 34.47 8.11
CA LEU A 414 8.73 34.85 7.43
C LEU A 414 7.65 35.28 8.43
N ARG A 415 7.00 36.42 8.24
CA ARG A 415 5.83 36.83 9.05
C ARG A 415 4.54 36.37 8.39
N LYS A 416 3.62 35.81 9.18
CA LYS A 416 2.29 35.38 8.72
C LYS A 416 1.32 36.55 8.68
N LEU A 417 0.88 36.94 7.48
CA LEU A 417 0.01 38.10 7.25
C LEU A 417 -1.48 37.82 7.43
N SER A 418 -1.93 36.59 7.18
CA SER A 418 -3.37 36.27 7.23
C SER A 418 -3.68 34.82 7.58
N ALA A 419 -4.87 34.62 8.17
CA ALA A 419 -5.52 33.33 8.25
C ALA A 419 -6.53 33.24 7.10
N GLY A 420 -6.45 32.16 6.31
CA GLY A 420 -7.32 31.94 5.15
C GLY A 420 -7.33 30.47 4.74
N PRO A 421 -8.31 30.06 3.90
CA PRO A 421 -8.37 28.69 3.40
C PRO A 421 -7.11 28.37 2.58
N ARG A 422 -6.52 27.19 2.85
CA ARG A 422 -5.31 26.74 2.15
C ARG A 422 -5.68 26.24 0.75
N SER A 423 -5.11 26.87 -0.27
CA SER A 423 -4.54 26.11 -1.38
C SER A 423 -3.13 25.70 -0.94
N PRO A 424 -2.87 24.43 -0.56
CA PRO A 424 -1.52 24.00 -0.24
C PRO A 424 -0.63 23.96 -1.49
N VAL A 425 0.66 23.88 -1.25
CA VAL A 425 1.69 23.75 -2.29
C VAL A 425 1.38 22.53 -3.15
N GLY A 426 1.36 22.70 -4.47
CA GLY A 426 1.15 21.58 -5.40
C GLY A 426 -0.25 20.95 -5.29
N ALA A 427 -1.23 21.65 -4.71
CA ALA A 427 -2.65 21.33 -4.84
C ALA A 427 -2.99 21.05 -6.32
N LYS A 428 -3.72 19.97 -6.57
CA LYS A 428 -4.02 19.47 -7.92
C LYS A 428 -5.52 19.50 -8.16
N ARG A 429 -5.92 19.88 -9.37
CA ARG A 429 -7.27 19.73 -9.92
C ARG A 429 -7.35 18.35 -10.56
N ILE A 430 -8.12 17.46 -9.94
CA ILE A 430 -8.24 16.05 -10.31
C ILE A 430 -9.65 15.80 -10.85
N LEU A 431 -9.74 15.35 -12.10
CA LEU A 431 -11.01 15.00 -12.76
C LEU A 431 -11.22 13.48 -12.80
N VAL A 432 -12.40 13.02 -12.42
CA VAL A 432 -12.79 11.60 -12.49
C VAL A 432 -14.00 11.43 -13.42
N PRO A 433 -13.80 11.06 -14.70
CA PRO A 433 -14.91 10.78 -15.61
C PRO A 433 -15.69 9.55 -15.15
N CYS A 434 -17.01 9.63 -15.15
CA CYS A 434 -17.92 8.54 -14.82
C CYS A 434 -19.11 8.53 -15.80
N LYS A 435 -19.83 7.40 -15.84
CA LYS A 435 -21.03 7.28 -16.70
C LYS A 435 -22.14 8.11 -16.07
N HIS A 436 -22.50 7.74 -14.85
CA HIS A 436 -23.31 8.47 -13.90
C HIS A 436 -22.72 8.18 -12.52
N LEU A 437 -22.83 9.12 -11.57
CA LEU A 437 -22.25 8.94 -10.25
C LEU A 437 -23.07 7.89 -9.45
N THR A 438 -22.39 6.94 -8.81
CA THR A 438 -23.01 5.91 -7.96
C THR A 438 -22.22 5.74 -6.67
N GLY A 439 -22.89 5.79 -5.51
CA GLY A 439 -22.31 5.53 -4.19
C GLY A 439 -22.00 4.05 -3.93
N SER A 440 -21.54 3.32 -4.94
CA SER A 440 -21.16 1.91 -4.84
C SER A 440 -20.13 1.52 -5.90
N GLY A 441 -19.53 0.34 -5.73
CA GLY A 441 -18.58 -0.24 -6.69
C GLY A 441 -17.29 0.59 -6.83
N GLY A 442 -16.81 0.74 -8.06
CA GLY A 442 -15.48 1.31 -8.35
C GLY A 442 -15.35 2.81 -8.07
N LEU A 443 -16.44 3.57 -8.03
CA LEU A 443 -16.40 5.03 -7.84
C LEU A 443 -16.19 5.43 -6.38
N LEU A 444 -16.66 4.64 -5.41
CA LEU A 444 -16.44 4.88 -3.97
C LEU A 444 -14.94 4.94 -3.60
N ARG A 445 -14.06 4.29 -4.38
CA ARG A 445 -12.60 4.44 -4.24
C ARG A 445 -12.13 5.86 -4.51
N PHE A 446 -12.71 6.53 -5.51
CA PHE A 446 -12.35 7.90 -5.89
C PHE A 446 -12.96 8.92 -4.92
N GLU A 447 -14.08 8.60 -4.29
CA GLU A 447 -14.66 9.40 -3.21
C GLU A 447 -13.81 9.31 -1.93
N ARG A 448 -13.44 8.10 -1.48
CA ARG A 448 -12.52 7.89 -0.34
C ARG A 448 -11.12 8.46 -0.60
N PHE A 449 -10.60 8.33 -1.83
CA PHE A 449 -9.39 9.04 -2.27
C PHE A 449 -9.58 10.55 -2.21
N GLY A 450 -10.70 11.08 -2.72
CA GLY A 450 -11.03 12.50 -2.71
C GLY A 450 -11.04 13.08 -1.30
N ARG A 451 -11.62 12.39 -0.31
CA ARG A 451 -11.61 12.83 1.10
C ARG A 451 -10.19 12.97 1.65
N ALA A 452 -9.34 11.97 1.41
CA ALA A 452 -7.96 11.96 1.87
C ALA A 452 -7.01 12.84 1.03
N ALA A 453 -7.36 13.17 -0.23
CA ALA A 453 -6.66 14.15 -1.05
C ALA A 453 -7.08 15.60 -0.71
N ARG A 454 -8.34 15.81 -0.29
CA ARG A 454 -8.88 17.09 0.18
C ARG A 454 -8.27 17.53 1.51
N SER A 455 -7.85 16.61 2.38
CA SER A 455 -7.07 16.96 3.58
C SER A 455 -5.65 17.45 3.26
N ARG A 456 -5.11 17.05 2.10
CA ARG A 456 -3.90 17.59 1.44
C ARG A 456 -4.25 18.71 0.44
N GLY A 457 -5.47 19.23 0.48
CA GLY A 457 -5.98 20.34 -0.33
C GLY A 457 -5.95 20.19 -1.86
N HIS A 458 -5.82 18.96 -2.39
CA HIS A 458 -6.14 18.73 -3.81
C HIS A 458 -7.67 18.78 -4.01
N HIS A 459 -8.11 19.29 -5.16
CA HIS A 459 -9.51 19.42 -5.52
C HIS A 459 -9.94 18.27 -6.45
N LEU A 460 -10.94 17.48 -6.06
CA LEU A 460 -11.51 16.43 -6.90
C LEU A 460 -12.91 16.82 -7.40
N ALA A 461 -13.15 16.61 -8.69
CA ALA A 461 -14.47 16.69 -9.31
C ALA A 461 -14.75 15.46 -10.17
N TYR A 462 -16.03 15.13 -10.35
CA TYR A 462 -16.48 14.12 -11.29
C TYR A 462 -16.96 14.76 -12.60
N LEU A 463 -16.68 14.13 -13.74
CA LEU A 463 -17.32 14.45 -15.02
C LEU A 463 -18.37 13.38 -15.30
N GLN A 464 -19.63 13.77 -15.51
CA GLN A 464 -20.71 12.83 -15.84
C GLN A 464 -20.96 12.77 -17.36
N LEU A 465 -21.01 11.56 -17.93
CA LEU A 465 -21.12 11.33 -19.38
C LEU A 465 -22.51 10.87 -19.87
N ASP A 466 -23.34 10.26 -19.00
CA ASP A 466 -24.75 9.97 -19.29
C ASP A 466 -25.58 11.22 -18.91
N HIS A 467 -26.04 11.97 -19.91
CA HIS A 467 -26.95 13.11 -19.70
C HIS A 467 -28.29 12.66 -19.07
N GLY A 468 -28.92 13.54 -18.27
CA GLY A 468 -30.24 13.30 -17.68
C GLY A 468 -30.28 12.37 -16.46
N ALA A 469 -29.18 11.68 -16.12
CA ALA A 469 -29.06 11.00 -14.84
C ALA A 469 -28.96 12.03 -13.70
N ALA A 470 -29.94 12.04 -12.78
CA ALA A 470 -29.97 12.98 -11.67
C ALA A 470 -28.70 12.82 -10.79
N PRO A 471 -28.01 13.92 -10.43
CA PRO A 471 -26.81 13.84 -9.60
C PRO A 471 -27.15 13.26 -8.22
N LEU A 472 -26.25 12.44 -7.69
CA LEU A 472 -26.37 11.94 -6.33
C LEU A 472 -26.31 13.10 -5.34
N ARG A 473 -27.44 13.38 -4.68
CA ARG A 473 -27.62 14.44 -3.67
C ARG A 473 -26.69 14.32 -2.44
N SER A 474 -25.86 13.27 -2.38
CA SER A 474 -24.96 12.95 -1.27
C SER A 474 -23.47 13.01 -1.64
N SER A 475 -23.10 13.41 -2.86
CA SER A 475 -21.69 13.65 -3.20
C SER A 475 -21.20 14.94 -2.54
N GLU A 476 -20.10 14.87 -1.78
CA GLU A 476 -19.40 16.07 -1.28
C GLU A 476 -18.51 16.75 -2.34
N PHE A 477 -18.34 16.10 -3.51
CA PHE A 477 -17.52 16.53 -4.62
C PHE A 477 -18.39 17.05 -5.76
N GLU A 478 -17.88 18.08 -6.45
CA GLU A 478 -18.48 18.69 -7.63
C GLU A 478 -18.72 17.64 -8.74
N VAL A 479 -19.86 17.75 -9.44
CA VAL A 479 -20.20 16.90 -10.59
C VAL A 479 -20.48 17.81 -11.77
N LEU A 480 -19.71 17.63 -12.85
CA LEU A 480 -19.64 18.52 -14.00
C LEU A 480 -20.22 17.88 -15.27
N SER A 481 -20.76 18.73 -16.14
CA SER A 481 -21.05 18.38 -17.53
C SER A 481 -19.76 18.31 -18.38
N PRO A 482 -19.81 17.70 -19.58
CA PRO A 482 -18.69 17.73 -20.53
C PRO A 482 -18.24 19.16 -20.90
N GLU A 483 -19.18 20.10 -21.01
CA GLU A 483 -18.93 21.50 -21.33
C GLU A 483 -18.22 22.21 -20.16
N GLU A 484 -18.73 22.07 -18.94
CA GLU A 484 -18.14 22.67 -17.74
C GLU A 484 -16.76 22.11 -17.42
N ALA A 485 -16.53 20.81 -17.66
CA ALA A 485 -15.23 20.17 -17.48
C ALA A 485 -14.22 20.60 -18.56
N SER A 486 -14.68 20.88 -19.79
CA SER A 486 -13.83 21.35 -20.90
C SER A 486 -13.46 22.83 -20.78
N ALA A 487 -14.32 23.65 -20.14
CA ALA A 487 -14.04 25.07 -19.84
C ALA A 487 -13.05 25.28 -18.67
N ARG A 488 -12.28 24.25 -18.30
CA ARG A 488 -11.41 24.22 -17.10
C ARG A 488 -10.12 23.45 -17.39
N ASP A 489 -9.02 23.92 -16.80
CA ASP A 489 -7.74 23.20 -16.73
C ASP A 489 -7.69 22.23 -15.54
N TRP A 490 -7.04 21.09 -15.73
CA TRP A 490 -6.88 20.00 -14.79
C TRP A 490 -5.43 19.50 -14.80
N ASP A 491 -4.86 19.23 -13.63
CA ASP A 491 -3.52 18.65 -13.52
C ASP A 491 -3.53 17.15 -13.85
N VAL A 492 -4.60 16.46 -13.46
CA VAL A 492 -4.74 15.00 -13.60
C VAL A 492 -6.17 14.63 -13.95
N THR A 493 -6.35 13.77 -14.96
CA THR A 493 -7.60 13.06 -15.21
C THR A 493 -7.42 11.58 -14.85
N MET A 494 -8.18 11.08 -13.88
CA MET A 494 -8.12 9.70 -13.37
C MET A 494 -9.31 8.86 -13.89
N ILE A 495 -9.08 8.05 -14.93
CA ILE A 495 -10.12 7.29 -15.63
C ILE A 495 -10.42 5.96 -14.88
N PRO A 496 -11.65 5.75 -14.36
CA PRO A 496 -11.99 4.62 -13.50
C PRO A 496 -12.41 3.36 -14.28
N GLY A 497 -11.44 2.57 -14.74
CA GLY A 497 -11.64 1.20 -15.21
C GLY A 497 -12.43 1.02 -16.53
N GLY A 498 -12.77 -0.24 -16.82
CA GLY A 498 -13.50 -0.67 -18.02
C GLY A 498 -15.01 -0.58 -17.89
N GLY A 499 -15.54 0.39 -17.13
CA GLY A 499 -16.98 0.53 -16.87
C GLY A 499 -17.77 1.06 -18.06
N PHE A 500 -17.12 1.85 -18.92
CA PHE A 500 -17.69 2.55 -20.06
C PHE A 500 -18.20 1.59 -21.15
N ALA A 501 -19.25 2.00 -21.85
CA ALA A 501 -19.80 1.30 -23.02
C ALA A 501 -19.44 2.06 -24.31
N PRO A 502 -19.55 1.46 -25.51
CA PRO A 502 -19.08 2.10 -26.75
C PRO A 502 -19.60 3.52 -27.00
N ARG A 503 -20.85 3.84 -26.60
CA ARG A 503 -21.42 5.20 -26.70
C ARG A 503 -20.62 6.32 -26.00
N HIS A 504 -19.67 6.01 -25.13
CA HIS A 504 -18.86 6.98 -24.40
C HIS A 504 -17.47 7.17 -25.04
N GLU A 505 -17.13 6.43 -26.11
CA GLU A 505 -15.78 6.41 -26.65
C GLU A 505 -15.35 7.77 -27.22
N ASP A 506 -16.26 8.57 -27.78
CA ASP A 506 -15.93 9.92 -28.26
C ASP A 506 -15.72 10.93 -27.13
N ALA A 507 -16.53 10.87 -26.06
CA ALA A 507 -16.27 11.64 -24.85
C ALA A 507 -14.94 11.25 -24.17
N LEU A 508 -14.56 9.97 -24.21
CA LEU A 508 -13.26 9.50 -23.74
C LEU A 508 -12.09 9.93 -24.65
N LYS A 509 -12.33 10.15 -25.96
CA LYS A 509 -11.34 10.76 -26.88
C LYS A 509 -11.17 12.26 -26.61
N ALA A 510 -12.21 12.98 -26.21
CA ALA A 510 -12.13 14.41 -25.89
C ALA A 510 -11.16 14.71 -24.73
N LEU A 511 -11.04 13.79 -23.76
CA LEU A 511 -10.08 13.85 -22.64
C LEU A 511 -8.59 13.82 -23.06
N ARG A 512 -8.29 13.71 -24.36
CA ARG A 512 -6.94 13.88 -24.92
C ARG A 512 -6.49 15.34 -25.01
N ALA A 513 -7.41 16.31 -24.93
CA ALA A 513 -7.06 17.72 -24.98
C ALA A 513 -6.14 18.13 -23.81
N ALA A 514 -5.29 19.14 -24.04
CA ALA A 514 -4.19 19.48 -23.14
C ALA A 514 -4.66 19.97 -21.75
N ASN A 515 -5.82 20.63 -21.69
CA ASN A 515 -6.45 21.12 -20.46
C ASN A 515 -6.87 19.98 -19.50
N PHE A 516 -6.90 18.72 -19.94
CA PHE A 516 -7.19 17.56 -19.07
C PHE A 516 -5.94 16.97 -18.38
N GLY A 517 -4.76 17.55 -18.62
CA GLY A 517 -3.52 17.24 -17.91
C GLY A 517 -3.02 15.81 -18.08
N LEU A 518 -2.48 15.24 -17.01
CA LEU A 518 -1.98 13.87 -16.98
C LEU A 518 -3.16 12.88 -17.04
N ARG A 519 -3.27 12.10 -18.13
CA ARG A 519 -4.26 11.01 -18.23
C ARG A 519 -3.75 9.75 -17.52
N MET A 520 -4.41 9.37 -16.43
CA MET A 520 -4.14 8.17 -15.64
C MET A 520 -5.30 7.18 -15.75
N GLN A 521 -5.08 5.97 -16.27
CA GLN A 521 -6.11 4.91 -16.30
C GLN A 521 -5.95 3.92 -15.15
N HIS A 522 -7.00 3.73 -14.35
CA HIS A 522 -7.03 2.71 -13.29
C HIS A 522 -7.60 1.38 -13.77
N ILE A 523 -6.95 0.27 -13.41
CA ILE A 523 -7.36 -1.10 -13.72
C ILE A 523 -7.84 -1.77 -12.43
N LEU A 524 -9.16 -1.74 -12.24
CA LEU A 524 -9.84 -2.01 -10.96
C LEU A 524 -10.23 -3.47 -10.71
N ASN A 525 -9.96 -4.37 -11.65
CA ASN A 525 -10.30 -5.81 -11.59
C ASN A 525 -9.11 -6.66 -12.06
N ASP A 526 -9.29 -7.98 -12.11
CA ASP A 526 -8.38 -8.92 -12.78
C ASP A 526 -8.55 -8.93 -14.32
N GLU A 527 -7.84 -9.85 -14.98
CA GLU A 527 -7.73 -9.95 -16.45
C GLU A 527 -9.04 -10.32 -17.16
N THR A 528 -10.07 -10.83 -16.48
CA THR A 528 -11.33 -11.27 -17.13
C THR A 528 -12.13 -10.13 -17.80
N ARG A 529 -11.76 -8.87 -17.56
CA ARG A 529 -12.34 -7.69 -18.24
C ARG A 529 -11.37 -6.97 -19.18
N ARG A 530 -10.24 -7.60 -19.54
CA ARG A 530 -9.14 -7.05 -20.38
C ARG A 530 -9.63 -6.22 -21.55
N ASP A 531 -10.47 -6.75 -22.43
CA ASP A 531 -10.93 -6.05 -23.64
C ASP A 531 -11.68 -4.73 -23.34
N ARG A 532 -12.40 -4.66 -22.21
CA ARG A 532 -13.08 -3.44 -21.78
C ARG A 532 -12.08 -2.39 -21.33
N PHE A 533 -11.04 -2.80 -20.62
CA PHE A 533 -9.94 -1.93 -20.24
C PHE A 533 -9.13 -1.46 -21.47
N LEU A 534 -8.89 -2.34 -22.45
CA LEU A 534 -8.14 -2.02 -23.67
C LEU A 534 -8.88 -1.07 -24.62
N ARG A 535 -10.22 -1.14 -24.71
CA ARG A 535 -11.00 -0.11 -25.43
C ARG A 535 -10.91 1.26 -24.77
N VAL A 536 -11.08 1.33 -23.44
CA VAL A 536 -10.92 2.59 -22.69
C VAL A 536 -9.50 3.13 -22.82
N ASN A 537 -8.48 2.26 -22.75
CA ASN A 537 -7.08 2.61 -22.97
C ASN A 537 -6.84 3.22 -24.36
N SER A 538 -7.42 2.59 -25.39
CA SER A 538 -7.29 3.03 -26.79
C SER A 538 -8.06 4.33 -27.07
N ALA A 539 -9.22 4.52 -26.43
CA ALA A 539 -10.00 5.76 -26.54
C ALA A 539 -9.27 6.93 -25.86
N VAL A 540 -8.82 6.76 -24.62
CA VAL A 540 -8.20 7.83 -23.81
C VAL A 540 -6.76 8.13 -24.22
N ALA A 541 -5.98 7.13 -24.64
CA ALA A 541 -4.53 7.22 -24.80
C ALA A 541 -3.82 7.78 -23.53
N PRO A 542 -3.88 7.05 -22.40
CA PRO A 542 -3.35 7.52 -21.13
C PRO A 542 -1.82 7.57 -21.12
N ASP A 543 -1.26 8.51 -20.36
CA ASP A 543 0.17 8.62 -20.10
C ASP A 543 0.63 7.58 -19.06
N LEU A 544 -0.27 7.20 -18.15
CA LEU A 544 0.00 6.32 -17.02
C LEU A 544 -1.14 5.30 -16.87
N VAL A 545 -0.80 4.03 -16.61
CA VAL A 545 -1.76 2.99 -16.21
C VAL A 545 -1.41 2.46 -14.82
N VAL A 546 -2.40 2.41 -13.93
CA VAL A 546 -2.28 1.95 -12.54
C VAL A 546 -3.12 0.69 -12.33
N PHE A 547 -2.48 -0.43 -11.99
CA PHE A 547 -3.14 -1.69 -11.67
C PHE A 547 -3.41 -1.77 -10.18
N ASN A 548 -4.68 -1.84 -9.80
CA ASN A 548 -5.07 -1.75 -8.39
C ASN A 548 -4.99 -3.07 -7.61
N ASN A 549 -4.23 -4.05 -8.13
CA ASN A 549 -4.10 -5.41 -7.59
C ASN A 549 -2.94 -6.20 -8.24
N ARG A 550 -2.61 -7.37 -7.67
CA ARG A 550 -1.56 -8.29 -8.16
C ARG A 550 -2.07 -9.50 -8.97
N HIS A 551 -3.32 -9.49 -9.46
CA HIS A 551 -3.83 -10.61 -10.29
C HIS A 551 -3.26 -10.61 -11.70
N TRP A 552 -2.99 -9.41 -12.24
CA TRP A 552 -2.29 -9.24 -13.49
C TRP A 552 -0.83 -9.66 -13.32
N ARG A 553 -0.37 -10.63 -14.11
CA ARG A 553 1.01 -11.13 -14.01
C ARG A 553 2.03 -10.08 -14.48
N PRO A 554 3.27 -10.08 -13.96
CA PRO A 554 4.41 -9.47 -14.63
C PRO A 554 4.41 -9.76 -16.14
N GLY A 555 4.56 -8.73 -16.97
CA GLY A 555 4.51 -8.86 -18.43
C GLY A 555 3.11 -9.08 -19.04
N SER A 556 2.05 -9.35 -18.27
CA SER A 556 0.67 -9.45 -18.82
C SER A 556 0.15 -8.12 -19.37
N PHE A 557 0.79 -7.00 -19.03
CA PHE A 557 0.39 -5.64 -19.38
C PHE A 557 0.64 -5.25 -20.85
N THR A 558 1.27 -6.14 -21.64
CA THR A 558 1.90 -5.82 -22.94
C THR A 558 1.00 -5.23 -24.02
N THR A 559 -0.32 -5.31 -23.89
CA THR A 559 -1.28 -4.76 -24.87
C THR A 559 -1.81 -3.38 -24.48
N PHE A 560 -1.46 -2.84 -23.30
CA PHE A 560 -1.85 -1.49 -22.88
C PHE A 560 -0.89 -0.42 -23.42
N ARG A 561 -1.45 0.69 -23.88
CA ARG A 561 -0.71 1.89 -24.31
C ARG A 561 -0.59 2.86 -23.14
N ALA A 562 0.64 3.09 -22.65
CA ALA A 562 0.99 4.13 -21.69
C ALA A 562 2.51 4.38 -21.71
N ARG A 563 2.96 5.49 -21.10
CA ARG A 563 4.38 5.83 -20.88
C ARG A 563 4.92 5.32 -19.54
N ARG A 564 4.04 5.19 -18.54
CA ARG A 564 4.32 4.73 -17.17
C ARG A 564 3.33 3.62 -16.77
N PHE A 565 3.80 2.64 -16.01
CA PHE A 565 2.99 1.51 -15.50
C PHE A 565 3.30 1.24 -14.03
N HIS A 566 2.28 1.22 -13.17
CA HIS A 566 2.47 0.98 -11.73
C HIS A 566 1.43 -0.01 -11.19
N VAL A 567 1.82 -0.79 -10.18
CA VAL A 567 0.87 -1.48 -9.29
C VAL A 567 0.69 -0.62 -8.05
N LEU A 568 -0.57 -0.37 -7.66
CA LEU A 568 -0.94 0.29 -6.41
C LEU A 568 -2.22 -0.33 -5.87
N GLU A 569 -2.06 -1.30 -4.96
CA GLU A 569 -3.16 -2.03 -4.35
C GLU A 569 -4.14 -1.11 -3.60
N GLY A 570 -5.35 -1.61 -3.33
CA GLY A 570 -6.38 -0.80 -2.67
C GLY A 570 -6.06 -0.42 -1.23
N ALA A 571 -6.93 0.41 -0.67
CA ALA A 571 -6.83 0.92 0.69
C ALA A 571 -8.08 0.60 1.54
N VAL A 572 -7.91 0.71 2.85
CA VAL A 572 -8.94 0.58 3.89
C VAL A 572 -8.87 1.80 4.82
N ASP A 573 -10.02 2.17 5.40
CA ASP A 573 -10.07 3.21 6.43
C ASP A 573 -9.67 2.64 7.79
N LEU A 574 -8.42 2.87 8.19
CA LEU A 574 -7.88 2.38 9.46
C LEU A 574 -8.35 3.18 10.69
N ALA A 575 -9.06 4.30 10.50
CA ALA A 575 -9.67 5.09 11.57
C ALA A 575 -11.12 4.67 11.82
N ALA A 576 -11.86 4.29 10.78
CA ALA A 576 -13.17 3.66 10.92
C ALA A 576 -13.07 2.18 11.34
N PHE A 577 -12.20 1.41 10.68
CA PHE A 577 -12.04 -0.03 10.89
C PHE A 577 -10.88 -0.33 11.84
N PHE A 578 -11.26 -0.58 13.09
CA PHE A 578 -10.38 -0.99 14.19
C PHE A 578 -11.06 -2.05 15.05
N PRO A 579 -10.27 -2.98 15.67
CA PRO A 579 -10.79 -4.01 16.54
C PRO A 579 -11.47 -3.43 17.79
N ALA A 580 -12.56 -4.06 18.23
CA ALA A 580 -13.15 -3.76 19.51
C ALA A 580 -12.21 -4.20 20.66
N PRO A 581 -12.19 -3.51 21.81
CA PRO A 581 -11.59 -4.04 23.03
C PRO A 581 -12.14 -5.44 23.35
N LEU A 582 -11.24 -6.33 23.79
CA LEU A 582 -11.43 -7.78 24.01
C LEU A 582 -12.88 -8.24 24.22
N ARG A 583 -13.47 -8.86 23.19
CA ARG A 583 -14.80 -9.46 23.25
C ARG A 583 -14.69 -10.97 23.50
N GLU A 584 -14.70 -11.37 24.78
CA GLU A 584 -14.96 -12.76 25.16
C GLU A 584 -16.48 -13.03 25.04
N ARG A 585 -16.90 -13.58 23.89
CA ARG A 585 -18.24 -14.18 23.76
C ARG A 585 -18.30 -15.49 24.55
N ALA A 586 -19.45 -15.79 25.13
CA ALA A 586 -19.71 -17.09 25.74
C ALA A 586 -19.85 -18.16 24.65
N HIS A 587 -19.39 -19.40 24.92
CA HIS A 587 -19.52 -20.54 24.00
C HIS A 587 -20.98 -21.02 23.75
N GLU A 588 -21.97 -20.34 24.34
CA GLU A 588 -23.40 -20.58 24.16
C GLU A 588 -24.04 -19.65 23.12
N ASP A 589 -23.34 -18.58 22.71
CA ASP A 589 -23.74 -17.75 21.57
C ASP A 589 -23.62 -18.52 20.24
N ALA A 590 -24.44 -18.14 19.26
CA ALA A 590 -24.32 -18.63 17.90
C ALA A 590 -23.13 -17.96 17.18
N PHE A 591 -22.31 -18.76 16.49
CA PHE A 591 -21.16 -18.31 15.70
C PHE A 591 -21.64 -17.60 14.43
N VAL A 592 -21.29 -16.32 14.29
CA VAL A 592 -21.82 -15.42 13.26
C VAL A 592 -20.81 -15.22 12.13
N VAL A 593 -21.21 -15.59 10.91
CA VAL A 593 -20.39 -15.54 9.70
C VAL A 593 -20.85 -14.42 8.78
N GLY A 594 -19.98 -13.46 8.47
CA GLY A 594 -20.31 -12.36 7.56
C GLY A 594 -19.99 -12.62 6.09
N GLY A 595 -20.77 -12.04 5.19
CA GLY A 595 -20.54 -12.10 3.74
C GLY A 595 -21.25 -11.01 2.94
N LEU A 596 -21.18 -11.10 1.60
CA LEU A 596 -21.85 -10.18 0.67
C LEU A 596 -23.02 -10.85 -0.04
N ALA A 597 -24.20 -10.22 0.01
CA ALA A 597 -25.42 -10.74 -0.63
C ALA A 597 -25.39 -10.63 -2.16
N ASN A 598 -24.61 -9.71 -2.73
CA ASN A 598 -24.54 -9.44 -4.16
C ASN A 598 -23.26 -9.95 -4.85
N LYS A 599 -22.42 -10.74 -4.15
CA LYS A 599 -21.10 -11.18 -4.65
C LYS A 599 -20.82 -12.66 -4.37
N ASN A 600 -21.44 -13.54 -5.17
CA ASN A 600 -21.30 -15.00 -5.06
C ASN A 600 -21.63 -15.55 -3.64
N PRO A 601 -22.80 -15.24 -3.05
CA PRO A 601 -23.22 -15.75 -1.75
C PRO A 601 -23.54 -17.26 -1.74
N GLU A 602 -23.84 -17.85 -2.89
CA GLU A 602 -24.43 -19.19 -3.02
C GLU A 602 -23.55 -20.29 -2.38
N PRO A 603 -22.21 -20.29 -2.51
CA PRO A 603 -21.37 -21.28 -1.84
C PRO A 603 -21.37 -21.17 -0.32
N LEU A 604 -21.52 -19.96 0.24
CA LEU A 604 -21.62 -19.72 1.67
C LEU A 604 -22.99 -20.18 2.21
N LEU A 605 -24.09 -19.95 1.46
CA LEU A 605 -25.41 -20.46 1.81
C LEU A 605 -25.49 -21.98 1.70
N ALA A 606 -24.83 -22.58 0.69
CA ALA A 606 -24.67 -24.03 0.60
C ALA A 606 -23.85 -24.58 1.78
N ALA A 607 -22.76 -23.90 2.18
CA ALA A 607 -21.96 -24.26 3.35
C ALA A 607 -22.78 -24.19 4.64
N ALA A 608 -23.58 -23.14 4.84
CA ALA A 608 -24.43 -22.97 6.02
C ALA A 608 -25.41 -24.15 6.24
N ARG A 609 -25.98 -24.70 5.14
CA ARG A 609 -26.83 -25.90 5.18
C ARG A 609 -26.10 -27.19 5.55
N MET A 610 -24.76 -27.21 5.49
CA MET A 610 -23.92 -28.32 5.94
C MET A 610 -23.50 -28.19 7.42
N LEU A 611 -23.83 -27.08 8.07
CA LEU A 611 -23.44 -26.74 9.45
C LEU A 611 -24.65 -26.81 10.39
N ASP A 612 -24.38 -27.06 11.67
CA ASP A 612 -25.36 -27.09 12.76
C ASP A 612 -26.02 -25.73 13.04
N GLU A 613 -27.12 -25.76 13.79
CA GLU A 613 -27.96 -24.62 14.14
C GLU A 613 -27.24 -23.49 14.91
N LYS A 614 -26.05 -23.77 15.46
CA LYS A 614 -25.22 -22.76 16.13
C LYS A 614 -24.47 -21.85 15.17
N VAL A 615 -24.46 -22.13 13.86
CA VAL A 615 -23.88 -21.23 12.86
C VAL A 615 -24.97 -20.40 12.18
N ARG A 616 -24.82 -19.07 12.25
CA ARG A 616 -25.67 -18.06 11.58
C ARG A 616 -24.85 -17.27 10.56
N VAL A 617 -25.48 -16.86 9.47
CA VAL A 617 -24.89 -16.05 8.40
C VAL A 617 -25.55 -14.68 8.34
N GLU A 618 -24.77 -13.61 8.21
CA GLU A 618 -25.25 -12.24 8.04
C GLU A 618 -24.64 -11.63 6.77
N LEU A 619 -25.50 -11.28 5.79
CA LEU A 619 -25.05 -10.76 4.49
C LEU A 619 -25.44 -9.29 4.31
N ILE A 620 -24.47 -8.48 3.87
CA ILE A 620 -24.64 -7.07 3.53
C ILE A 620 -24.67 -6.85 2.01
N GLY A 621 -25.23 -5.72 1.58
CA GLY A 621 -25.47 -5.36 0.18
C GLY A 621 -26.87 -5.74 -0.33
N PRO A 622 -27.25 -5.31 -1.56
CA PRO A 622 -28.56 -5.60 -2.13
C PRO A 622 -28.76 -7.12 -2.33
N PRO A 623 -29.85 -7.74 -1.85
CA PRO A 623 -30.00 -9.19 -1.89
C PRO A 623 -30.46 -9.74 -3.25
N GLY A 624 -31.12 -8.94 -4.10
CA GLY A 624 -31.77 -9.46 -5.31
C GLY A 624 -32.72 -10.62 -4.99
N ASP A 625 -32.72 -11.65 -5.84
CA ASP A 625 -33.58 -12.83 -5.71
C ASP A 625 -33.12 -13.84 -4.63
N LEU A 626 -32.01 -13.55 -3.92
CA LEU A 626 -31.36 -14.47 -2.97
C LEU A 626 -32.30 -14.96 -1.86
N ALA A 627 -33.29 -14.14 -1.48
CA ALA A 627 -34.28 -14.51 -0.47
C ALA A 627 -35.13 -15.74 -0.87
N ALA A 628 -35.46 -15.90 -2.15
CA ALA A 628 -36.20 -17.06 -2.65
C ALA A 628 -35.32 -18.33 -2.61
N GLY A 629 -34.05 -18.21 -2.97
CA GLY A 629 -33.06 -19.29 -2.91
C GLY A 629 -32.57 -19.67 -1.51
N ALA A 630 -33.03 -18.98 -0.46
CA ALA A 630 -32.56 -19.12 0.91
C ALA A 630 -33.68 -19.17 1.98
N ALA A 631 -34.93 -19.41 1.56
CA ALA A 631 -36.11 -19.35 2.42
C ALA A 631 -36.03 -20.27 3.66
N ASP A 632 -35.36 -21.42 3.57
CA ASP A 632 -35.09 -22.35 4.66
C ASP A 632 -34.14 -21.78 5.73
N LEU A 633 -33.08 -21.08 5.31
CA LEU A 633 -32.14 -20.41 6.22
C LEU A 633 -32.75 -19.15 6.84
N LEU A 634 -33.63 -18.45 6.10
CA LEU A 634 -34.40 -17.31 6.62
C LEU A 634 -35.43 -17.77 7.66
N ALA A 635 -36.25 -18.78 7.35
CA ALA A 635 -37.29 -19.29 8.24
C ALA A 635 -36.73 -19.91 9.54
N SER A 636 -35.51 -20.47 9.49
CA SER A 636 -34.80 -20.98 10.68
C SER A 636 -34.00 -19.92 11.45
N GLY A 637 -34.01 -18.64 11.01
CA GLY A 637 -33.23 -17.57 11.62
C GLY A 637 -31.71 -17.74 11.50
N ARG A 638 -31.26 -18.61 10.58
CA ARG A 638 -29.85 -18.91 10.31
C ARG A 638 -29.22 -18.03 9.22
N LEU A 639 -30.04 -17.28 8.48
CA LEU A 639 -29.60 -16.21 7.59
C LEU A 639 -30.27 -14.88 7.98
N LYS A 640 -29.49 -13.79 8.02
CA LYS A 640 -29.99 -12.41 7.94
C LYS A 640 -29.51 -11.76 6.66
N LEU A 641 -30.42 -11.06 5.98
CA LEU A 641 -30.12 -10.16 4.88
C LEU A 641 -30.24 -8.73 5.40
N LEU A 642 -29.11 -8.05 5.61
CA LEU A 642 -29.05 -6.73 6.23
C LEU A 642 -29.24 -5.57 5.23
N GLY A 643 -29.20 -5.87 3.93
CA GLY A 643 -29.25 -4.86 2.88
C GLY A 643 -27.98 -4.02 2.81
N SER A 644 -28.04 -2.88 2.12
CA SER A 644 -26.93 -1.91 2.06
C SER A 644 -26.81 -1.16 3.39
N LEU A 645 -25.67 -1.32 4.07
CA LEU A 645 -25.30 -0.50 5.23
C LEU A 645 -24.60 0.79 4.79
N ASP A 646 -24.68 1.84 5.60
CA ASP A 646 -23.88 3.05 5.44
C ASP A 646 -22.45 2.87 5.99
N GLU A 647 -21.55 3.80 5.66
CA GLU A 647 -20.14 3.70 6.09
C GLU A 647 -19.96 3.78 7.62
N ALA A 648 -20.89 4.41 8.34
CA ALA A 648 -20.87 4.50 9.80
C ALA A 648 -21.26 3.18 10.49
N SER A 649 -22.13 2.38 9.86
CA SER A 649 -22.61 1.09 10.37
C SER A 649 -21.66 -0.06 10.06
N LEU A 650 -20.86 0.02 8.98
CA LEU A 650 -19.93 -1.05 8.58
C LEU A 650 -18.96 -1.49 9.70
N PRO A 651 -18.30 -0.59 10.47
CA PRO A 651 -17.44 -1.01 11.59
C PRO A 651 -18.19 -1.78 12.70
N ALA A 652 -19.45 -1.43 12.96
CA ALA A 652 -20.28 -2.13 13.94
C ALA A 652 -20.67 -3.53 13.44
N PHE A 653 -20.96 -3.68 12.14
CA PHE A 653 -21.18 -4.96 11.49
C PHE A 653 -19.96 -5.89 11.64
N TYR A 654 -18.77 -5.48 11.20
CA TYR A 654 -17.58 -6.35 11.27
C TYR A 654 -17.20 -6.76 12.71
N ARG A 655 -17.36 -5.87 13.70
CA ARG A 655 -17.16 -6.17 15.14
C ARG A 655 -18.25 -7.08 15.73
N GLY A 656 -19.32 -7.37 14.99
CA GLY A 656 -20.40 -8.29 15.35
C GLY A 656 -20.13 -9.76 14.98
N LEU A 657 -19.14 -10.02 14.13
CA LEU A 657 -18.88 -11.31 13.50
C LEU A 657 -17.77 -12.10 14.19
N ASP A 658 -17.85 -13.43 14.11
CA ASP A 658 -16.81 -14.35 14.59
C ASP A 658 -15.88 -14.81 13.45
N CYS A 659 -16.34 -14.77 12.19
CA CYS A 659 -15.48 -14.73 11.01
C CYS A 659 -16.16 -14.05 9.80
N VAL A 660 -15.37 -13.71 8.78
CA VAL A 660 -15.83 -13.21 7.47
C VAL A 660 -15.44 -14.17 6.36
N VAL A 661 -16.35 -14.40 5.41
CA VAL A 661 -16.14 -15.27 4.24
C VAL A 661 -16.16 -14.43 2.96
N HIS A 662 -14.99 -14.26 2.33
CA HIS A 662 -14.83 -13.60 1.03
C HIS A 662 -14.61 -14.63 -0.08
N CYS A 663 -15.70 -15.10 -0.70
CA CYS A 663 -15.66 -16.19 -1.69
C CYS A 663 -15.96 -15.76 -3.13
N GLU A 664 -15.54 -14.55 -3.52
CA GLU A 664 -15.63 -14.13 -4.93
C GLU A 664 -14.74 -14.98 -5.85
N THR A 665 -15.20 -15.23 -7.07
CA THR A 665 -14.45 -15.84 -8.17
C THR A 665 -13.80 -14.79 -9.09
N PHE A 666 -14.07 -13.51 -8.85
CA PHE A 666 -13.65 -12.37 -9.64
C PHE A 666 -13.59 -11.12 -8.75
N ALA A 667 -12.40 -10.58 -8.49
CA ALA A 667 -12.25 -9.36 -7.71
C ALA A 667 -10.86 -8.73 -7.93
N GLY A 668 -10.80 -7.39 -8.04
CA GLY A 668 -9.54 -6.66 -8.06
C GLY A 668 -9.01 -6.41 -6.64
N TRP A 669 -9.82 -5.77 -5.81
CA TRP A 669 -9.52 -5.53 -4.40
C TRP A 669 -10.75 -5.84 -3.55
N ALA A 670 -10.58 -6.67 -2.53
CA ALA A 670 -11.65 -7.16 -1.68
C ALA A 670 -11.85 -6.25 -0.45
N ASN A 671 -12.70 -5.22 -0.58
CA ASN A 671 -13.08 -4.35 0.55
C ASN A 671 -13.54 -5.18 1.76
N LEU A 672 -14.41 -6.18 1.55
CA LEU A 672 -14.91 -7.06 2.61
C LEU A 672 -13.77 -7.71 3.43
N GLY A 673 -12.77 -8.28 2.75
CA GLY A 673 -11.63 -8.90 3.42
C GLY A 673 -10.70 -7.89 4.10
N ALA A 674 -10.48 -6.72 3.49
CA ALA A 674 -9.63 -5.67 4.05
C ALA A 674 -10.25 -5.01 5.29
N GLU A 675 -11.54 -4.65 5.23
CA GLU A 675 -12.31 -4.04 6.31
C GLU A 675 -12.55 -5.03 7.47
N ALA A 676 -12.72 -6.33 7.17
CA ALA A 676 -12.74 -7.39 8.16
C ALA A 676 -11.43 -7.51 8.94
N LEU A 677 -10.29 -7.63 8.25
CA LEU A 677 -8.98 -7.70 8.90
C LEU A 677 -8.65 -6.41 9.66
N ALA A 678 -9.07 -5.24 9.16
CA ALA A 678 -8.91 -3.97 9.85
C ALA A 678 -9.77 -3.88 11.13
N SER A 679 -10.94 -4.54 11.13
CA SER A 679 -11.81 -4.68 12.30
C SER A 679 -11.41 -5.85 13.23
N GLY A 680 -10.33 -6.59 12.93
CA GLY A 680 -9.87 -7.73 13.72
C GLY A 680 -10.74 -8.99 13.59
N ALA A 681 -11.57 -9.10 12.55
CA ALA A 681 -12.35 -10.31 12.28
C ALA A 681 -11.51 -11.37 11.52
N PRO A 682 -11.50 -12.65 11.93
CA PRO A 682 -10.86 -13.73 11.18
C PRO A 682 -11.40 -13.86 9.75
N LEU A 683 -10.51 -14.03 8.77
CA LEU A 683 -10.87 -14.10 7.35
C LEU A 683 -10.72 -15.52 6.78
N ILE A 684 -11.78 -16.01 6.15
CA ILE A 684 -11.76 -17.10 5.16
C ILE A 684 -11.91 -16.45 3.79
N ALA A 685 -11.02 -16.72 2.84
CA ALA A 685 -11.09 -16.09 1.53
C ALA A 685 -10.62 -16.96 0.37
N THR A 686 -11.15 -16.72 -0.83
CA THR A 686 -10.44 -17.10 -2.07
C THR A 686 -9.27 -16.15 -2.32
N ARG A 687 -8.37 -16.52 -3.23
CA ARG A 687 -7.27 -15.63 -3.68
C ARG A 687 -7.75 -14.34 -4.36
N HIS A 688 -8.99 -14.30 -4.88
CA HIS A 688 -9.50 -13.20 -5.71
C HIS A 688 -9.73 -11.91 -4.89
N GLY A 689 -9.01 -10.86 -5.25
CA GLY A 689 -9.06 -9.55 -4.60
C GLY A 689 -8.24 -9.43 -3.31
N THR A 690 -7.55 -10.50 -2.89
CA THR A 690 -6.97 -10.63 -1.54
C THR A 690 -5.46 -10.89 -1.51
N LEU A 691 -4.81 -11.13 -2.67
CA LEU A 691 -3.38 -11.48 -2.78
C LEU A 691 -2.39 -10.56 -2.04
N ALA A 692 -2.78 -9.30 -1.78
CA ALA A 692 -1.95 -8.32 -1.08
C ALA A 692 -1.90 -8.51 0.45
N PHE A 693 -2.87 -9.23 1.04
CA PHE A 693 -3.03 -9.32 2.50
C PHE A 693 -3.45 -10.71 3.04
N ALA A 694 -4.00 -11.59 2.20
CA ALA A 694 -4.41 -12.95 2.60
C ALA A 694 -3.31 -13.98 2.32
N ALA A 695 -2.43 -14.18 3.31
CA ALA A 695 -1.43 -15.23 3.32
C ALA A 695 -1.99 -16.46 4.06
N ALA A 696 -2.03 -17.60 3.38
CA ALA A 696 -2.59 -18.85 3.88
C ALA A 696 -1.95 -19.28 5.21
N GLU A 697 -2.76 -19.63 6.20
CA GLU A 697 -2.37 -20.04 7.56
C GLU A 697 -1.63 -18.97 8.39
N GLN A 698 -1.32 -17.82 7.79
CA GLN A 698 -0.60 -16.71 8.42
C GLN A 698 -1.56 -15.59 8.82
N THR A 699 -2.39 -15.11 7.88
CA THR A 699 -3.36 -14.01 8.09
C THR A 699 -4.81 -14.39 7.76
N ALA A 700 -5.02 -15.45 6.96
CA ALA A 700 -6.34 -15.93 6.57
C ALA A 700 -6.32 -17.44 6.31
N ILE A 701 -7.49 -18.08 6.36
CA ILE A 701 -7.68 -19.39 5.71
C ILE A 701 -7.96 -19.12 4.23
N VAL A 702 -7.03 -19.51 3.35
CA VAL A 702 -7.13 -19.26 1.91
C VAL A 702 -7.60 -20.52 1.20
N LEU A 703 -8.70 -20.40 0.44
CA LEU A 703 -9.30 -21.46 -0.36
C LEU A 703 -8.91 -21.31 -1.83
N GLU A 704 -8.53 -22.40 -2.50
CA GLU A 704 -8.24 -22.38 -3.95
C GLU A 704 -9.51 -22.20 -4.78
N ARG A 705 -10.65 -22.72 -4.30
CA ARG A 705 -11.97 -22.56 -4.90
C ARG A 705 -13.03 -22.36 -3.81
N PRO A 706 -14.11 -21.58 -4.06
CA PRO A 706 -15.20 -21.39 -3.12
C PRO A 706 -16.13 -22.63 -3.11
N GLU A 707 -15.62 -23.77 -2.65
CA GLU A 707 -16.40 -25.01 -2.55
C GLU A 707 -17.17 -25.04 -1.21
N PRO A 708 -18.49 -25.32 -1.20
CA PRO A 708 -19.31 -25.28 0.01
C PRO A 708 -18.76 -26.11 1.17
N ARG A 709 -18.19 -27.30 0.87
CA ARG A 709 -17.59 -28.16 1.88
C ARG A 709 -16.34 -27.53 2.50
N ALA A 710 -15.45 -26.97 1.68
CA ALA A 710 -14.23 -26.31 2.15
C ALA A 710 -14.53 -25.05 2.97
N ILE A 711 -15.57 -24.30 2.59
CA ILE A 711 -16.07 -23.16 3.39
C ILE A 711 -16.63 -23.64 4.74
N ALA A 712 -17.44 -24.71 4.75
CA ALA A 712 -17.98 -25.29 5.98
C ALA A 712 -16.87 -25.81 6.92
N ASP A 713 -15.91 -26.57 6.41
CA ASP A 713 -14.77 -27.08 7.18
C ASP A 713 -13.88 -25.96 7.73
N ALA A 714 -13.70 -24.86 6.99
CA ALA A 714 -12.99 -23.67 7.46
C ALA A 714 -13.74 -22.92 8.58
N ILE A 715 -15.07 -22.81 8.49
CA ILE A 715 -15.92 -22.22 9.54
C ILE A 715 -15.86 -23.06 10.82
N VAL A 716 -16.03 -24.39 10.72
CA VAL A 716 -15.89 -25.31 11.86
C VAL A 716 -14.52 -25.16 12.50
N ARG A 717 -13.44 -25.10 11.71
CA ARG A 717 -12.08 -24.95 12.22
C ARG A 717 -11.85 -23.64 12.98
N LEU A 718 -12.45 -22.53 12.57
CA LEU A 718 -12.34 -21.25 13.32
C LEU A 718 -13.21 -21.22 14.58
N ARG A 719 -14.36 -21.89 14.57
CA ARG A 719 -15.24 -22.03 15.74
C ARG A 719 -14.63 -22.94 16.80
N ASP A 720 -14.04 -24.06 16.37
CA ASP A 720 -13.53 -25.11 17.25
C ASP A 720 -12.08 -24.82 17.70
N ASP A 721 -11.33 -23.94 17.00
CA ASP A 721 -10.05 -23.36 17.45
C ASP A 721 -10.09 -21.80 17.45
N PRO A 722 -10.59 -21.18 18.54
CA PRO A 722 -10.54 -19.73 18.72
C PRO A 722 -9.12 -19.14 18.85
N ALA A 723 -8.09 -19.96 19.13
CA ALA A 723 -6.71 -19.49 19.19
C ALA A 723 -6.12 -19.28 17.78
N LEU A 724 -6.43 -20.17 16.83
CA LEU A 724 -6.21 -19.96 15.40
C LEU A 724 -6.92 -18.68 14.93
N GLY A 725 -8.21 -18.51 15.26
CA GLY A 725 -8.98 -17.32 14.89
C GLY A 725 -8.30 -16.03 15.33
N ARG A 726 -7.98 -15.90 16.63
CA ARG A 726 -7.25 -14.74 17.18
C ARG A 726 -5.89 -14.52 16.51
N ARG A 727 -5.12 -15.57 16.24
CA ARG A 727 -3.81 -15.49 15.59
C ARG A 727 -3.89 -14.97 14.15
N LEU A 728 -4.81 -15.50 13.35
CA LEU A 728 -5.01 -15.06 11.97
C LEU A 728 -5.48 -13.59 11.93
N ALA A 729 -6.45 -13.24 12.77
CA ALA A 729 -6.96 -11.88 12.88
C ALA A 729 -5.88 -10.86 13.27
N ALA A 730 -5.03 -11.16 14.26
CA ALA A 730 -3.93 -10.28 14.68
C ALA A 730 -2.91 -10.06 13.55
N ASN A 731 -2.40 -11.14 12.97
CA ASN A 731 -1.44 -11.09 11.87
C ASN A 731 -2.02 -10.37 10.62
N GLY A 732 -3.32 -10.59 10.35
CA GLY A 732 -4.05 -9.91 9.29
C GLY A 732 -4.23 -8.41 9.58
N ARG A 733 -4.48 -8.02 10.82
CA ARG A 733 -4.55 -6.60 11.22
C ARG A 733 -3.22 -5.88 11.01
N ASP A 734 -2.11 -6.56 11.30
CA ASP A 734 -0.75 -6.03 11.12
C ASP A 734 -0.35 -5.89 9.65
N THR A 735 -0.86 -6.79 8.82
CA THR A 735 -0.66 -6.77 7.37
C THR A 735 -1.49 -5.66 6.74
N ILE A 736 -2.78 -5.57 7.07
CA ILE A 736 -3.69 -4.58 6.47
C ILE A 736 -3.44 -3.15 6.98
N ALA A 737 -2.81 -2.98 8.15
CA ALA A 737 -2.38 -1.68 8.68
C ALA A 737 -1.45 -0.88 7.72
N ARG A 738 -0.87 -1.53 6.71
CA ARG A 738 -0.01 -0.90 5.70
C ARG A 738 -0.80 -0.27 4.55
N PHE A 739 -2.08 -0.58 4.42
CA PHE A 739 -2.95 -0.19 3.31
C PHE A 739 -3.94 0.92 3.71
N GLY A 740 -3.49 1.89 4.50
CA GLY A 740 -4.31 3.06 4.88
C GLY A 740 -4.47 4.07 3.74
N TRP A 741 -5.61 4.77 3.68
CA TRP A 741 -5.87 5.79 2.65
C TRP A 741 -4.81 6.89 2.58
N ASP A 742 -4.24 7.32 3.71
CA ASP A 742 -3.13 8.28 3.72
C ASP A 742 -1.93 7.79 2.89
N ALA A 743 -1.51 6.54 3.08
CA ALA A 743 -0.38 5.96 2.36
C ALA A 743 -0.70 5.71 0.87
N TYR A 744 -1.96 5.37 0.55
CA TYR A 744 -2.43 5.24 -0.83
C TYR A 744 -2.45 6.59 -1.56
N VAL A 745 -2.92 7.66 -0.92
CA VAL A 745 -2.95 9.01 -1.50
C VAL A 745 -1.54 9.53 -1.70
N ASP A 746 -0.68 9.49 -0.66
CA ASP A 746 0.74 9.85 -0.75
C ASP A 746 1.40 9.12 -1.93
N ARG A 747 1.24 7.79 -2.02
CA ARG A 747 1.89 7.00 -3.06
C ARG A 747 1.31 7.23 -4.46
N LEU A 748 0.01 7.51 -4.59
CA LEU A 748 -0.59 7.83 -5.88
C LEU A 748 -0.15 9.21 -6.39
N LEU A 749 0.03 10.18 -5.49
CA LEU A 749 0.57 11.51 -5.81
C LEU A 749 2.05 11.44 -6.17
N GLU A 750 2.86 10.67 -5.44
CA GLU A 750 4.24 10.34 -5.85
C GLU A 750 4.30 9.77 -7.28
N ILE A 751 3.36 8.88 -7.65
CA ILE A 751 3.28 8.28 -8.99
C ILE A 751 2.77 9.28 -10.06
N VAL A 752 1.97 10.29 -9.69
CA VAL A 752 1.61 11.42 -10.57
C VAL A 752 2.87 12.25 -10.87
N ASP A 753 3.51 12.72 -9.81
CA ASP A 753 4.50 13.80 -9.83
C ASP A 753 5.91 13.36 -10.25
N ASP A 754 6.28 12.09 -10.08
CA ASP A 754 7.63 11.59 -10.43
C ASP A 754 7.86 11.57 -11.97
N PRO A 755 8.63 12.51 -12.54
CA PRO A 755 8.87 12.56 -13.98
C PRO A 755 9.83 11.44 -14.43
N ASP A 756 10.64 10.94 -13.49
CA ASP A 756 11.71 9.96 -13.66
C ASP A 756 11.29 8.56 -13.18
N ALA A 757 9.97 8.32 -13.04
CA ALA A 757 9.30 7.05 -12.70
C ALA A 757 9.48 5.94 -13.76
N SER A 758 10.62 5.97 -14.46
CA SER A 758 10.92 5.38 -15.75
C SER A 758 9.93 5.73 -16.85
N THR A 759 10.45 6.36 -17.89
CA THR A 759 9.99 6.13 -19.26
C THR A 759 10.08 4.61 -19.52
N HIS A 760 8.92 3.94 -19.48
CA HIS A 760 8.80 2.50 -19.69
C HIS A 760 8.79 2.19 -21.19
N TYR A 761 9.92 2.46 -21.85
CA TYR A 761 10.08 2.21 -23.28
C TYR A 761 9.80 0.75 -23.63
N THR A 762 9.02 0.56 -24.68
CA THR A 762 9.00 -0.64 -25.50
C THR A 762 8.57 -0.21 -26.89
N MET A 763 9.38 -0.54 -27.89
CA MET A 763 9.16 -0.14 -29.28
C MET A 763 9.23 -1.37 -30.19
N ALA A 764 8.15 -2.13 -30.16
CA ALA A 764 7.69 -2.91 -31.30
C ALA A 764 6.18 -2.67 -31.55
N PRO A 765 5.72 -1.41 -31.79
CA PRO A 765 4.30 -1.11 -31.97
C PRO A 765 3.71 -1.81 -33.19
N GLU A 766 4.54 -2.15 -34.18
CA GLU A 766 4.18 -2.91 -35.38
C GLU A 766 3.72 -4.34 -35.09
N LEU A 767 4.05 -4.90 -33.92
CA LEU A 767 3.55 -6.19 -33.43
C LEU A 767 2.55 -6.07 -32.27
N GLY A 768 2.16 -4.83 -31.91
CA GLY A 768 1.26 -4.55 -30.79
C GLY A 768 1.85 -4.77 -29.39
N LEU A 769 3.19 -4.78 -29.27
CA LEU A 769 3.91 -5.05 -28.02
C LEU A 769 4.35 -3.75 -27.32
N PHE A 770 3.97 -3.61 -26.05
CA PHE A 770 4.30 -2.52 -25.15
C PHE A 770 4.80 -3.09 -23.80
N GLY A 771 5.45 -2.28 -22.94
CA GLY A 771 5.85 -2.66 -21.57
C GLY A 771 7.11 -3.55 -21.41
N LYS A 772 7.92 -3.24 -20.38
CA LYS A 772 9.18 -3.93 -20.03
C LYS A 772 8.98 -5.06 -18.99
N TRP A 773 9.89 -6.03 -18.98
CA TRP A 773 10.03 -7.06 -17.94
C TRP A 773 10.16 -6.46 -16.53
N PRO A 774 9.23 -6.75 -15.60
CA PRO A 774 9.34 -6.35 -14.19
C PRO A 774 10.58 -6.93 -13.51
N ILE A 775 11.00 -6.30 -12.42
CA ILE A 775 12.32 -6.53 -11.82
C ILE A 775 12.52 -7.96 -11.32
N ASP A 776 11.46 -8.57 -10.77
CA ASP A 776 11.48 -9.88 -10.13
C ASP A 776 11.67 -11.04 -11.13
N THR A 777 11.18 -10.90 -12.36
CA THR A 777 11.22 -11.96 -13.41
C THR A 777 12.44 -11.86 -14.33
N ARG A 778 13.41 -10.99 -14.01
CA ARG A 778 14.61 -10.82 -14.84
C ARG A 778 15.58 -12.00 -14.72
N LEU A 779 15.62 -12.68 -13.59
CA LEU A 779 16.48 -13.85 -13.36
C LEU A 779 15.90 -15.16 -13.91
N ASP A 780 14.65 -15.16 -14.38
CA ASP A 780 13.95 -16.36 -14.86
C ASP A 780 14.67 -17.01 -16.05
N GLY A 781 14.90 -18.32 -15.98
CA GLY A 781 15.67 -19.08 -16.98
C GLY A 781 17.19 -18.83 -16.98
N LEU A 782 17.73 -17.92 -16.14
CA LEU A 782 19.17 -17.60 -16.11
C LEU A 782 19.98 -18.44 -15.12
N SER A 783 19.39 -19.39 -14.39
CA SER A 783 20.09 -20.19 -13.35
C SER A 783 21.39 -20.82 -13.87
N GLY A 784 21.34 -21.50 -15.02
CA GLY A 784 22.53 -22.09 -15.65
C GLY A 784 23.59 -21.05 -16.05
N VAL A 785 23.18 -19.85 -16.46
CA VAL A 785 24.10 -18.75 -16.81
C VAL A 785 24.74 -18.14 -15.56
N LEU A 786 23.98 -18.00 -14.49
CA LEU A 786 24.43 -17.53 -13.17
C LEU A 786 25.41 -18.50 -12.52
N ASP A 787 25.19 -19.82 -12.62
CA ASP A 787 26.13 -20.82 -12.12
C ASP A 787 27.36 -20.96 -13.04
N ALA A 788 27.22 -20.68 -14.34
CA ALA A 788 28.31 -20.72 -15.31
C ALA A 788 29.15 -19.43 -15.42
N CYS A 789 28.83 -18.34 -14.70
CA CYS A 789 29.59 -17.08 -14.81
C CYS A 789 30.82 -16.98 -13.89
N ALA A 790 30.95 -17.88 -12.90
CA ALA A 790 32.02 -17.82 -11.91
C ALA A 790 33.42 -17.82 -12.55
N GLY A 791 34.22 -16.80 -12.21
CA GLY A 791 35.58 -16.60 -12.73
C GLY A 791 35.65 -16.14 -14.19
N ARG A 792 34.54 -15.74 -14.82
CA ARG A 792 34.45 -15.40 -16.25
C ARG A 792 34.11 -13.94 -16.50
N SER A 793 34.44 -13.42 -17.69
CA SER A 793 34.05 -12.09 -18.14
C SER A 793 32.65 -12.08 -18.77
N VAL A 794 31.86 -11.06 -18.44
CA VAL A 794 30.47 -10.93 -18.91
C VAL A 794 30.22 -9.57 -19.58
N LEU A 795 29.47 -9.57 -20.68
CA LEU A 795 28.94 -8.38 -21.36
C LEU A 795 27.41 -8.35 -21.22
N ASP A 796 26.83 -7.28 -20.69
CA ASP A 796 25.39 -7.16 -20.42
C ASP A 796 24.75 -6.07 -21.30
N LEU A 797 24.09 -6.48 -22.41
CA LEU A 797 23.49 -5.58 -23.39
C LEU A 797 22.02 -5.32 -23.04
N GLY A 798 21.73 -4.09 -22.58
CA GLY A 798 20.46 -3.73 -21.95
C GLY A 798 20.46 -3.95 -20.44
N ALA A 799 21.62 -3.74 -19.78
CA ALA A 799 21.87 -4.02 -18.36
C ALA A 799 20.89 -3.36 -17.37
N ALA A 800 20.13 -2.36 -17.84
CA ALA A 800 19.08 -1.69 -17.11
C ALA A 800 19.53 -1.18 -15.72
N GLU A 801 18.75 -1.44 -14.67
CA GLU A 801 19.08 -1.08 -13.29
C GLU A 801 20.20 -1.96 -12.65
N GLY A 802 20.88 -2.82 -13.41
CA GLY A 802 22.03 -3.62 -12.96
C GLY A 802 21.70 -4.87 -12.15
N VAL A 803 20.43 -5.32 -12.14
CA VAL A 803 19.97 -6.46 -11.32
C VAL A 803 20.59 -7.79 -11.75
N VAL A 804 20.67 -8.06 -13.06
CA VAL A 804 21.29 -9.29 -13.58
C VAL A 804 22.81 -9.24 -13.39
N ALA A 805 23.43 -8.11 -13.73
CA ALA A 805 24.84 -7.83 -13.44
C ALA A 805 25.20 -8.05 -11.96
N ARG A 806 24.37 -7.61 -11.00
CA ARG A 806 24.56 -7.89 -9.58
C ARG A 806 24.51 -9.37 -9.25
N ALA A 807 23.53 -10.11 -9.76
CA ALA A 807 23.42 -11.55 -9.51
C ALA A 807 24.62 -12.32 -10.09
N LEU A 808 25.19 -11.87 -11.21
CA LEU A 808 26.45 -12.40 -11.76
C LEU A 808 27.66 -12.08 -10.86
N CYS A 809 27.72 -10.87 -10.28
CA CYS A 809 28.77 -10.47 -9.34
C CYS A 809 28.69 -11.26 -8.02
N GLU A 810 27.48 -11.45 -7.49
CA GLU A 810 27.20 -12.29 -6.30
C GLU A 810 27.54 -13.78 -6.55
N LYS A 811 27.55 -14.22 -7.81
CA LYS A 811 28.00 -15.55 -8.27
C LYS A 811 29.51 -15.61 -8.61
N GLY A 812 30.24 -14.51 -8.46
CA GLY A 812 31.69 -14.47 -8.65
C GLY A 812 32.16 -14.32 -10.10
N ALA A 813 31.39 -13.65 -10.97
CA ALA A 813 31.89 -13.18 -12.26
C ALA A 813 33.17 -12.33 -12.10
N ALA A 814 34.17 -12.54 -12.96
CA ALA A 814 35.46 -11.85 -12.88
C ALA A 814 35.36 -10.39 -13.39
N SER A 815 34.48 -10.14 -14.35
CA SER A 815 34.08 -8.79 -14.75
C SER A 815 32.66 -8.79 -15.33
N VAL A 816 31.98 -7.65 -15.23
CA VAL A 816 30.70 -7.41 -15.90
C VAL A 816 30.73 -6.01 -16.52
N GLU A 817 30.73 -5.93 -17.85
CA GLU A 817 30.63 -4.66 -18.58
C GLU A 817 29.21 -4.52 -19.15
N GLY A 818 28.46 -3.52 -18.68
CA GLY A 818 27.06 -3.32 -19.04
C GLY A 818 26.79 -2.05 -19.85
N PHE A 819 25.94 -2.16 -20.86
CA PHE A 819 25.46 -1.05 -21.69
C PHE A 819 23.95 -0.86 -21.56
N GLU A 820 23.50 0.39 -21.44
CA GLU A 820 22.09 0.78 -21.34
C GLU A 820 21.90 2.19 -21.93
N LEU A 821 20.73 2.46 -22.52
CA LEU A 821 20.40 3.74 -23.16
C LEU A 821 20.11 4.87 -22.15
N ASP A 822 19.56 4.53 -20.98
CA ASP A 822 19.11 5.45 -19.94
C ASP A 822 20.25 5.80 -18.95
N PRO A 823 20.73 7.07 -18.87
CA PRO A 823 21.79 7.47 -17.95
C PRO A 823 21.44 7.29 -16.47
N ALA A 824 20.16 7.44 -16.09
CA ALA A 824 19.70 7.24 -14.72
C ALA A 824 19.68 5.75 -14.35
N ARG A 825 19.40 4.85 -15.31
CA ARG A 825 19.63 3.40 -15.14
C ARG A 825 21.10 3.04 -15.00
N VAL A 826 21.98 3.59 -15.82
CA VAL A 826 23.44 3.42 -15.67
C VAL A 826 23.89 3.89 -14.27
N GLY A 827 23.36 5.03 -13.79
CA GLY A 827 23.56 5.51 -12.43
C GLY A 827 23.01 4.58 -11.34
N ARG A 828 21.88 3.91 -11.57
CA ARG A 828 21.33 2.88 -10.66
C ARG A 828 22.19 1.61 -10.67
N ALA A 829 22.58 1.08 -11.84
CA ALA A 829 23.40 -0.11 -11.97
C ALA A 829 24.75 0.00 -11.24
N ARG A 830 25.43 1.15 -11.40
CA ARG A 830 26.67 1.48 -10.67
C ARG A 830 26.50 1.48 -9.14
N ARG A 831 25.33 1.88 -8.62
CA ARG A 831 25.02 1.82 -7.17
C ARG A 831 24.62 0.42 -6.70
N VAL A 832 23.85 -0.30 -7.52
CA VAL A 832 23.36 -1.67 -7.22
C VAL A 832 24.51 -2.68 -7.17
N CYS A 833 25.57 -2.46 -7.96
CA CYS A 833 26.79 -3.25 -8.00
C CYS A 833 27.99 -2.57 -7.29
N ALA A 834 27.75 -1.55 -6.45
CA ALA A 834 28.82 -0.91 -5.69
C ALA A 834 29.47 -1.92 -4.72
N GLY A 835 30.81 -1.99 -4.72
CA GLY A 835 31.59 -3.01 -4.00
C GLY A 835 32.08 -4.19 -4.85
N TYR A 836 31.82 -4.19 -6.17
CA TYR A 836 32.39 -5.15 -7.11
C TYR A 836 33.27 -4.45 -8.15
N ASP A 837 34.59 -4.45 -7.95
CA ASP A 837 35.56 -3.68 -8.77
C ASP A 837 35.59 -4.08 -10.26
N GLY A 838 35.14 -5.30 -10.57
CA GLY A 838 34.99 -5.81 -11.94
C GLY A 838 33.73 -5.32 -12.67
N ALA A 839 32.81 -4.60 -12.01
CA ALA A 839 31.54 -4.16 -12.59
C ALA A 839 31.60 -2.73 -13.16
N ARG A 840 31.36 -2.58 -14.47
CA ARG A 840 31.44 -1.31 -15.21
C ARG A 840 30.15 -1.09 -15.99
N PHE A 841 29.63 0.13 -16.02
CA PHE A 841 28.42 0.47 -16.77
C PHE A 841 28.58 1.78 -17.54
N ALA A 842 28.18 1.78 -18.81
CA ALA A 842 28.26 2.93 -19.71
C ALA A 842 26.91 3.21 -20.39
N CYS A 843 26.69 4.48 -20.75
CA CYS A 843 25.53 4.90 -21.50
C CYS A 843 25.79 4.69 -23.00
N LEU A 844 24.91 3.98 -23.68
CA LEU A 844 25.05 3.65 -25.10
C LEU A 844 23.68 3.42 -25.75
N ASP A 845 23.42 4.08 -26.87
CA ASP A 845 22.28 3.71 -27.72
C ASP A 845 22.64 2.45 -28.52
N LEU A 846 22.05 1.34 -28.12
CA LEU A 846 22.21 0.04 -28.76
C LEU A 846 21.44 -0.06 -30.11
N GLY A 847 20.67 0.97 -30.47
CA GLY A 847 20.07 1.17 -31.79
C GLY A 847 20.97 1.90 -32.79
N ASP A 848 21.96 2.70 -32.34
CA ASP A 848 23.02 3.22 -33.23
C ASP A 848 24.13 2.17 -33.34
N LEU A 849 24.04 1.32 -34.36
CA LEU A 849 25.04 0.28 -34.62
C LEU A 849 26.46 0.86 -34.81
N ALA A 850 26.61 2.11 -35.26
CA ALA A 850 27.92 2.75 -35.38
C ALA A 850 28.45 3.22 -34.02
N ALA A 851 27.59 3.63 -33.08
CA ALA A 851 27.99 3.83 -31.68
C ALA A 851 28.37 2.51 -31.02
N VAL A 852 27.62 1.43 -31.30
CA VAL A 852 27.96 0.09 -30.83
C VAL A 852 29.33 -0.34 -31.35
N ASP A 853 29.64 -0.17 -32.63
CA ASP A 853 30.96 -0.51 -33.19
C ASP A 853 32.09 0.28 -32.53
N ARG A 854 31.91 1.60 -32.31
CA ARG A 854 32.88 2.43 -31.57
C ARG A 854 33.07 1.95 -30.12
N ALA A 855 31.99 1.60 -29.43
CA ALA A 855 32.05 1.09 -28.07
C ALA A 855 32.67 -0.32 -28.00
N PHE A 856 32.38 -1.18 -28.97
CA PHE A 856 32.88 -2.56 -29.04
C PHE A 856 34.35 -2.62 -29.46
N ALA A 857 34.88 -1.60 -30.13
CA ALA A 857 36.32 -1.43 -30.34
C ALA A 857 37.07 -1.00 -29.05
N ALA A 858 36.38 -0.39 -28.08
CA ALA A 858 36.95 0.06 -26.81
C ALA A 858 36.83 -0.96 -25.66
N THR A 859 36.09 -2.06 -25.85
CA THR A 859 35.95 -3.17 -24.89
C THR A 859 36.80 -4.40 -25.29
N PRO A 860 37.09 -5.34 -24.38
CA PRO A 860 37.79 -6.59 -24.69
C PRO A 860 37.27 -7.28 -25.95
N GLN A 861 38.17 -7.86 -26.76
CA GLN A 861 37.83 -8.44 -28.07
C GLN A 861 36.70 -9.46 -27.99
N SER A 862 36.67 -10.30 -26.95
CA SER A 862 35.54 -11.19 -26.63
C SER A 862 35.33 -11.31 -25.11
N PHE A 863 34.16 -11.81 -24.74
CA PHE A 863 33.72 -12.11 -23.38
C PHE A 863 33.31 -13.57 -23.29
N ASP A 864 33.51 -14.22 -22.15
CA ASP A 864 33.08 -15.62 -21.98
C ASP A 864 31.54 -15.77 -22.06
N VAL A 865 30.81 -14.81 -21.49
CA VAL A 865 29.35 -14.76 -21.50
C VAL A 865 28.89 -13.41 -22.08
N VAL A 866 27.90 -13.44 -22.98
CA VAL A 866 27.18 -12.24 -23.43
C VAL A 866 25.70 -12.40 -23.13
N LEU A 867 25.08 -11.34 -22.62
CA LEU A 867 23.65 -11.24 -22.37
C LEU A 867 23.01 -10.28 -23.39
N HIS A 868 21.94 -10.72 -24.04
CA HIS A 868 21.08 -9.92 -24.90
C HIS A 868 19.63 -10.14 -24.43
N LEU A 869 19.30 -9.60 -23.26
CA LEU A 869 18.11 -9.98 -22.49
C LEU A 869 17.02 -8.92 -22.57
N GLY A 870 15.98 -9.18 -23.36
CA GLY A 870 14.84 -8.29 -23.53
C GLY A 870 15.13 -7.06 -24.42
N LEU A 871 16.37 -6.82 -24.81
CA LEU A 871 16.74 -5.70 -25.68
C LEU A 871 16.11 -5.78 -27.07
N HIS A 872 16.01 -6.97 -27.65
CA HIS A 872 15.63 -7.18 -29.06
C HIS A 872 14.25 -6.60 -29.42
N HIS A 873 13.28 -6.63 -28.50
CA HIS A 873 11.94 -6.07 -28.67
C HIS A 873 11.81 -4.59 -28.25
N HIS A 874 12.94 -3.92 -28.05
CA HIS A 874 13.03 -2.46 -27.89
C HIS A 874 13.77 -1.80 -29.06
N LEU A 875 14.47 -2.58 -29.90
CA LEU A 875 15.19 -2.10 -31.08
C LEU A 875 14.28 -1.95 -32.31
N PRO A 876 14.51 -0.94 -33.17
CA PRO A 876 13.93 -0.88 -34.51
C PRO A 876 14.28 -2.11 -35.35
N ALA A 877 13.32 -2.67 -36.09
CA ALA A 877 13.49 -3.92 -36.87
C ALA A 877 14.79 -3.95 -37.72
N ARG A 878 15.11 -2.85 -38.43
CA ARG A 878 16.33 -2.69 -39.25
C ARG A 878 17.66 -2.80 -38.49
N THR A 879 17.65 -2.78 -37.15
CA THR A 879 18.85 -2.82 -36.29
C THR A 879 18.96 -4.11 -35.48
N ARG A 880 17.84 -4.82 -35.26
CA ARG A 880 17.73 -6.04 -34.42
C ARG A 880 18.80 -7.07 -34.75
N MET A 881 18.90 -7.45 -36.03
CA MET A 881 19.82 -8.49 -36.46
C MET A 881 21.28 -8.04 -36.39
N GLY A 882 21.57 -6.82 -36.84
CA GLY A 882 22.92 -6.25 -36.81
C GLY A 882 23.50 -6.13 -35.40
N LEU A 883 22.66 -5.95 -34.36
CA LEU A 883 23.13 -6.02 -32.96
C LEU A 883 23.29 -7.47 -32.47
N LEU A 884 22.39 -8.37 -32.83
CA LEU A 884 22.51 -9.79 -32.46
C LEU A 884 23.80 -10.41 -32.99
N GLU A 885 24.17 -10.09 -34.23
CA GLU A 885 25.44 -10.51 -34.85
C GLU A 885 26.66 -9.97 -34.09
N ARG A 886 26.63 -8.69 -33.69
CA ARG A 886 27.69 -8.08 -32.87
C ARG A 886 27.79 -8.73 -31.47
N ALA A 887 26.66 -9.06 -30.85
CA ALA A 887 26.62 -9.77 -29.57
C ALA A 887 27.19 -11.20 -29.69
N ALA A 888 26.84 -11.92 -30.75
CA ALA A 888 27.36 -13.25 -31.06
C ALA A 888 28.86 -13.24 -31.43
N ALA A 889 29.35 -12.18 -32.07
CA ALA A 889 30.77 -11.97 -32.31
C ALA A 889 31.57 -11.76 -31.01
N LYS A 890 31.01 -11.03 -30.02
CA LYS A 890 31.63 -10.86 -28.71
C LYS A 890 31.57 -12.11 -27.82
N ALA A 891 30.68 -13.07 -28.07
CA ALA A 891 30.47 -14.23 -27.21
C ALA A 891 31.44 -15.40 -27.48
N ARG A 892 32.36 -15.65 -26.55
CA ARG A 892 33.35 -16.75 -26.64
C ARG A 892 32.73 -18.12 -26.33
N LYS A 893 31.91 -18.23 -25.29
CA LYS A 893 31.35 -19.53 -24.83
C LYS A 893 29.83 -19.53 -24.77
N VAL A 894 29.22 -18.50 -24.17
CA VAL A 894 27.77 -18.43 -23.92
C VAL A 894 27.17 -17.14 -24.46
N LEU A 895 26.05 -17.25 -25.18
CA LEU A 895 25.15 -16.13 -25.48
C LEU A 895 23.77 -16.43 -24.89
N ALA A 896 23.32 -15.63 -23.92
CA ALA A 896 21.97 -15.73 -23.35
C ALA A 896 21.05 -14.69 -24.00
N PHE A 897 19.96 -15.13 -24.63
CA PHE A 897 19.07 -14.28 -25.42
C PHE A 897 17.60 -14.46 -25.03
N ARG A 898 16.89 -13.35 -24.80
CA ARG A 898 15.46 -13.33 -24.45
C ARG A 898 14.70 -12.28 -25.26
N THR A 899 13.60 -12.67 -25.90
CA THR A 899 12.65 -11.76 -26.58
C THR A 899 11.24 -12.36 -26.61
N SER A 900 10.26 -11.63 -27.16
CA SER A 900 8.89 -12.16 -27.34
C SER A 900 8.88 -13.35 -28.31
N ARG A 901 7.96 -14.29 -28.13
CA ARG A 901 7.90 -15.49 -28.99
C ARG A 901 7.73 -15.14 -30.48
N LYS A 902 6.86 -14.16 -30.76
CA LYS A 902 6.63 -13.60 -32.10
C LYS A 902 7.92 -13.12 -32.77
N LEU A 903 8.80 -12.42 -32.06
CA LEU A 903 10.08 -11.94 -32.60
C LEU A 903 11.12 -13.06 -32.69
N TYR A 904 11.09 -14.03 -31.78
CA TYR A 904 11.94 -15.22 -31.85
C TYR A 904 11.72 -16.02 -33.15
N GLU A 905 10.45 -16.13 -33.56
CA GLU A 905 10.02 -16.81 -34.79
C GLU A 905 10.21 -15.90 -36.02
N ALA A 906 9.76 -14.63 -35.98
CA ALA A 906 9.79 -13.72 -37.14
C ALA A 906 11.20 -13.26 -37.55
N ASP A 907 12.09 -12.99 -36.60
CA ASP A 907 13.47 -12.57 -36.89
C ASP A 907 14.41 -13.78 -37.11
N GLY A 908 13.90 -15.03 -37.07
CA GLY A 908 14.69 -16.24 -37.40
C GLY A 908 15.85 -16.55 -36.45
N VAL A 909 15.82 -16.02 -35.22
CA VAL A 909 16.94 -15.95 -34.27
C VAL A 909 17.73 -17.27 -34.10
N VAL A 910 17.03 -18.40 -33.99
CA VAL A 910 17.68 -19.71 -33.76
C VAL A 910 18.49 -20.16 -34.98
N ALA A 911 17.98 -19.95 -36.19
CA ALA A 911 18.69 -20.28 -37.42
C ALA A 911 19.93 -19.40 -37.60
N ARG A 912 19.78 -18.07 -37.38
CA ARG A 912 20.92 -17.14 -37.51
C ARG A 912 22.02 -17.39 -36.48
N LEU A 913 21.67 -17.78 -35.24
CA LEU A 913 22.68 -18.16 -34.25
C LEU A 913 23.36 -19.49 -34.58
N ALA A 914 22.67 -20.44 -35.23
CA ALA A 914 23.30 -21.65 -35.76
C ALA A 914 24.31 -21.36 -36.87
N GLU A 915 23.98 -20.46 -37.81
CA GLU A 915 24.92 -19.98 -38.84
C GLU A 915 26.15 -19.29 -38.24
N LEU A 916 26.00 -18.60 -37.11
CA LEU A 916 27.09 -17.95 -36.36
C LEU A 916 27.85 -18.91 -35.42
N GLY A 917 27.62 -20.22 -35.54
CA GLY A 917 28.35 -21.25 -34.80
C GLY A 917 27.90 -21.42 -33.35
N PHE A 918 26.59 -21.31 -33.07
CA PHE A 918 26.01 -21.60 -31.75
C PHE A 918 24.93 -22.69 -31.81
N ARG A 919 24.89 -23.54 -30.78
CA ARG A 919 23.80 -24.49 -30.52
C ARG A 919 22.93 -24.01 -29.35
N LEU A 920 21.62 -24.19 -29.46
CA LEU A 920 20.72 -24.01 -28.33
C LEU A 920 20.98 -25.13 -27.28
N GLU A 921 21.19 -24.75 -26.03
CA GLU A 921 21.41 -25.70 -24.92
C GLU A 921 20.11 -26.06 -24.21
N ASN A 922 19.20 -25.09 -24.03
CA ASN A 922 17.93 -25.29 -23.33
C ASN A 922 16.72 -24.92 -24.20
N GLU A 923 16.00 -25.94 -24.67
CA GLU A 923 14.57 -25.79 -24.93
C GLU A 923 13.82 -25.75 -23.59
N THR A 924 13.86 -24.60 -22.92
CA THR A 924 12.87 -24.27 -21.89
C THR A 924 11.50 -24.25 -22.58
N ALA A 925 10.66 -25.25 -22.31
CA ALA A 925 9.25 -25.18 -22.64
C ALA A 925 8.66 -23.89 -22.02
N ASP A 926 7.76 -23.19 -22.72
CA ASP A 926 7.15 -21.93 -22.25
C ASP A 926 6.34 -22.17 -20.95
N THR A 927 7.03 -22.19 -19.80
CA THR A 927 6.53 -22.75 -18.52
C THR A 927 5.29 -22.04 -17.96
N HIS A 928 5.01 -20.84 -18.46
CA HIS A 928 3.98 -19.94 -17.96
C HIS A 928 2.97 -19.46 -19.02
N GLY A 929 3.10 -19.92 -20.28
CA GLY A 929 2.21 -19.51 -21.38
C GLY A 929 2.22 -18.00 -21.68
N ALA A 930 3.29 -17.30 -21.32
CA ALA A 930 3.45 -15.87 -21.52
C ALA A 930 3.85 -15.56 -22.98
N GLU A 931 3.39 -14.42 -23.50
CA GLU A 931 3.75 -13.94 -24.85
C GLU A 931 5.25 -13.53 -24.95
N MET A 932 5.87 -13.31 -23.78
CA MET A 932 7.29 -13.07 -23.58
C MET A 932 7.94 -14.36 -23.05
N GLY A 933 8.79 -15.00 -23.86
CA GLY A 933 9.37 -16.31 -23.53
C GLY A 933 10.53 -16.26 -22.53
N ASP A 934 10.87 -17.43 -22.00
CA ASP A 934 11.99 -17.64 -21.06
C ASP A 934 13.37 -17.33 -21.72
N ALA A 935 14.41 -17.14 -20.91
CA ALA A 935 15.78 -16.96 -21.42
C ALA A 935 16.31 -18.25 -22.06
N LYS A 936 16.69 -18.18 -23.33
CA LYS A 936 17.42 -19.27 -24.00
C LYS A 936 18.92 -19.03 -23.95
N VAL A 937 19.67 -20.11 -23.80
CA VAL A 937 21.11 -20.16 -23.63
C VAL A 937 21.70 -20.87 -24.84
N PHE A 938 22.59 -20.16 -25.53
CA PHE A 938 23.28 -20.65 -26.72
C PHE A 938 24.76 -20.86 -26.40
N LEU A 939 25.25 -22.07 -26.65
CA LEU A 939 26.66 -22.41 -26.51
C LEU A 939 27.36 -22.33 -27.87
N ARG A 940 28.55 -21.74 -27.91
CA ARG A 940 29.41 -21.77 -29.10
C ARG A 940 29.81 -23.23 -29.44
N ILE A 941 29.83 -23.55 -30.72
CA ILE A 941 30.17 -24.89 -31.26
C ILE A 941 31.66 -24.89 -31.61
N GLY A 942 32.41 -25.82 -31.02
CA GLY A 942 33.87 -25.78 -30.98
C GLY A 942 34.40 -24.85 -29.88
N GLU A 943 35.62 -25.11 -29.40
CA GLU A 943 36.39 -24.04 -28.73
C GLU A 943 37.05 -23.15 -29.81
N PRO A 944 37.37 -21.88 -29.49
CA PRO A 944 37.91 -20.90 -30.44
C PRO A 944 39.34 -21.21 -30.90
#